data_AF-A0A1W9UBW4-F1
#
_entry.id   AF-A0A1W9UBW4-F1
#
_cell.length_a   1.000
_cell.length_b   1.000
_cell.length_c   1.000
_cell.angle_alpha   90.00
_cell.angle_beta   90.00
_cell.angle_gamma   90.00
#
_symmetry.space_group_name_H-M   'P 1'
#
loop_
_entity.id
_entity.type
_entity.pdbx_description
1 polymer ?
#
loop_
_entity_poly.entity_id
_entity_poly.type
_entity_poly.pdbx_seq_one_letter_code
_entity_poly.pdbx_strand_id
1 'polypeptide(L)'
;MSSETETVNKKRRVLAGSIGDCVHSLGVETFAEWMEDRGEGHMAVKLGPAVPIEDVINKIRESRPEVVAISMRLGDLHVDKLIGEFIEKAAQYHLLPHESGIRYAFGGLRPAANLVRAMTGLPVAEDKFSPPEDRHFDLDEIAENYADIDAFQGFFGLVVDDYITMEELEAFAQDKTAVVTVQEIQWADTLLERVRQVRELEKRPIIRAHIGVAADSIEPTVKAVEKLAEAECLEIVSLAPDQPAQEYLAKFVRGEEDPDNYLKGQGGVPIRTKEDLRRLKAATQRGNYPLTRIYSGTDELVELAKLFEGEFHMPFPAVPIFFYNELDGRGPIAIREGFDEHFEVMRWWAARNKAVEINDPHQWQLRNSTDDMLVTDHVVAGVVALEMGIRHYVMQMMYDLPPGASGLNDLAKFQAAYELIEPLTRHFDFYILKETRGGLSSFPPNLDRAKGHLAFSTHWQMYMEPDIVHVVSFSEAHHEAKAEDVVESCDIVKQVFEDFYKGDRPDIWADRQRLKWGAMYNILHLALLGGYEGPVTLDNFFEWAISPEEARQRDHPRQWERNYETMLLSFVDEANYATGQCGMISADTLDLALQVGLFQAPQITVLDKRYEMVGKCRTKIVDGGCVIDEFDGVQVRDEVGRVDLVRQRSPWFFDKTISQADEDLYITETAEAMDEDVVSQARRQVGIRSAADLENKRVLVVDFGSTFSKIGVFDTATEEFTLQYVPTVVEDLRLSLADGLGVKEECEQRGDWQPLAREMARFDIKLPCSSAKGGLKMITVAMVKEESGFAAELASLTAGAKLLNNYEGKLTEEQALAIYEQDQPEIILQAGGVDFGGDTETQLHNARLLARFSKAATYARYGVPVIYAGNQDIRDEIEGIYKAEGVDIRLTPNVMPEVNTFHIEVVNEAIRELFQTIIIRGKGFDVVEEYMSAPFIPTPRAAFRGINLLAKGYGDEAGLGNIMALDIGGATTDFYSNVSDNPLYTYEGDDPRRKVKRTILKTPNTPLAYRRVEGKYGLAYDAENVKELERFQNGAMKRDMETFLLAEYPAFHPGSDEFGSFARRMNGRLDFDLDRYLSWLTANPHALPASEEENAVRSFLAKEIMAATTGRNLGYVKETDTYFLQYGVNFFNQPCTTLLIGNAT
;
A
#
# COMPACT_ATOMS: atom_id res chain seq x y z
N MET A 1 -38.34 -29.18 94.83
CA MET A 1 -38.81 -29.53 93.48
C MET A 1 -39.11 -28.21 92.78
N SER A 2 -38.49 -27.81 91.67
CA SER A 2 -37.50 -28.42 90.79
C SER A 2 -36.43 -27.41 90.41
N SER A 3 -35.23 -27.94 90.17
CA SER A 3 -34.05 -27.30 89.63
C SER A 3 -34.20 -26.99 88.14
N GLU A 4 -33.95 -25.75 87.75
CA GLU A 4 -33.47 -25.43 86.40
C GLU A 4 -32.04 -24.89 86.56
N THR A 5 -31.10 -25.73 86.16
CA THR A 5 -29.67 -25.46 86.18
C THR A 5 -29.32 -24.67 84.91
N GLU A 6 -28.89 -23.42 85.07
CA GLU A 6 -28.26 -22.65 84.00
C GLU A 6 -27.01 -23.38 83.49
N THR A 7 -27.08 -23.95 82.29
CA THR A 7 -25.89 -24.31 81.52
C THR A 7 -25.24 -23.02 81.04
N VAL A 8 -24.21 -22.56 81.76
CA VAL A 8 -23.30 -21.52 81.30
C VAL A 8 -22.71 -21.94 79.95
N ASN A 9 -23.08 -21.24 78.89
CA ASN A 9 -22.60 -21.46 77.54
C ASN A 9 -21.08 -21.22 77.51
N LYS A 10 -20.28 -22.29 77.48
CA LYS A 10 -18.82 -22.22 77.56
C LYS A 10 -18.28 -21.67 76.23
N LYS A 11 -18.05 -20.36 76.15
CA LYS A 11 -17.51 -19.69 74.95
C LYS A 11 -16.20 -20.36 74.51
N ARG A 12 -16.13 -20.75 73.24
CA ARG A 12 -14.95 -21.39 72.61
C ARG A 12 -13.93 -20.30 72.29
N ARG A 13 -12.73 -20.33 72.88
CA ARG A 13 -11.76 -19.24 72.70
C ARG A 13 -10.82 -19.53 71.55
N VAL A 14 -10.58 -18.54 70.71
CA VAL A 14 -9.58 -18.55 69.63
C VAL A 14 -8.48 -17.59 70.03
N LEU A 15 -7.34 -18.13 70.45
CA LEU A 15 -6.18 -17.34 70.88
C LEU A 15 -5.31 -17.02 69.67
N ALA A 16 -5.03 -15.74 69.41
CA ALA A 16 -4.24 -15.31 68.27
C ALA A 16 -3.13 -14.33 68.66
N GLY A 17 -1.93 -14.49 68.10
CA GLY A 17 -0.82 -13.56 68.30
C GLY A 17 0.44 -13.98 67.54
N SER A 18 1.39 -13.06 67.39
CA SER A 18 2.66 -13.38 66.72
C SER A 18 3.74 -13.71 67.75
N ILE A 19 4.49 -14.80 67.51
CA ILE A 19 5.48 -15.33 68.45
C ILE A 19 6.86 -14.70 68.25
N GLY A 20 7.64 -14.62 69.33
CA GLY A 20 9.00 -14.07 69.32
C GLY A 20 9.00 -12.55 69.10
N ASP A 21 9.94 -12.04 68.30
CA ASP A 21 10.06 -10.60 67.99
C ASP A 21 9.20 -10.17 66.79
N CYS A 22 8.34 -11.04 66.26
CA CYS A 22 7.52 -10.72 65.09
C CYS A 22 6.42 -9.72 65.45
N VAL A 23 6.28 -8.63 64.68
CA VAL A 23 5.24 -7.61 64.89
C VAL A 23 3.97 -7.83 64.06
N HIS A 24 3.93 -8.88 63.25
CA HIS A 24 2.87 -9.09 62.26
C HIS A 24 1.82 -10.08 62.77
N SER A 25 0.81 -9.57 63.49
CA SER A 25 -0.30 -10.37 64.04
C SER A 25 -1.63 -10.22 63.27
N LEU A 26 -1.73 -9.25 62.35
CA LEU A 26 -3.01 -8.88 61.71
C LEU A 26 -3.74 -10.06 61.07
N GLY A 27 -3.04 -10.95 60.35
CA GLY A 27 -3.67 -12.09 59.67
C GLY A 27 -4.34 -13.07 60.64
N VAL A 28 -3.62 -13.52 61.68
CA VAL A 28 -4.15 -14.46 62.69
C VAL A 28 -5.20 -13.81 63.59
N GLU A 29 -5.07 -12.51 63.87
CA GLU A 29 -6.10 -11.76 64.60
C GLU A 29 -7.39 -11.59 63.79
N THR A 30 -7.28 -11.29 62.50
CA THR A 30 -8.44 -11.18 61.58
C THR A 30 -9.14 -12.53 61.46
N PHE A 31 -8.38 -13.63 61.39
CA PHE A 31 -8.94 -14.98 61.42
C PHE A 31 -9.72 -15.26 62.71
N ALA A 32 -9.18 -14.86 63.87
CA ALA A 32 -9.88 -15.04 65.14
C ALA A 32 -11.17 -14.21 65.22
N GLU A 33 -11.15 -12.96 64.73
CA GLU A 33 -12.34 -12.10 64.62
C GLU A 33 -13.37 -12.70 63.66
N TRP A 34 -12.94 -13.18 62.50
CA TRP A 34 -13.79 -13.85 61.54
C TRP A 34 -14.47 -15.09 62.15
N MET A 35 -13.76 -15.91 62.92
CA MET A 35 -14.36 -17.04 63.64
C MET A 35 -15.41 -16.61 64.68
N GLU A 36 -15.20 -15.46 65.34
CA GLU A 36 -16.17 -14.88 66.29
C GLU A 36 -17.41 -14.35 65.56
N ASP A 37 -17.24 -13.62 64.45
CA ASP A 37 -18.31 -13.03 63.65
C ASP A 37 -19.23 -14.05 62.98
N ARG A 38 -18.76 -15.29 62.78
CA ARG A 38 -19.59 -16.42 62.29
C ARG A 38 -20.73 -16.79 63.24
N GLY A 39 -20.70 -16.35 64.50
CA GLY A 39 -21.77 -16.60 65.47
C GLY A 39 -21.85 -18.04 65.99
N GLU A 40 -20.82 -18.87 65.74
CA GLU A 40 -20.73 -20.29 66.14
C GLU A 40 -20.30 -20.48 67.62
N GLY A 41 -20.28 -19.41 68.41
CA GLY A 41 -19.92 -19.43 69.84
C GLY A 41 -18.43 -19.29 70.14
N HIS A 42 -17.64 -18.89 69.13
CA HIS A 42 -16.24 -18.52 69.29
C HIS A 42 -16.06 -17.11 69.89
N MET A 43 -14.92 -16.85 70.51
CA MET A 43 -14.52 -15.53 71.03
C MET A 43 -13.03 -15.32 70.74
N ALA A 44 -12.69 -14.23 70.06
CA ALA A 44 -11.32 -13.88 69.73
C ALA A 44 -10.57 -13.40 70.98
N VAL A 45 -9.37 -13.94 71.20
CA VAL A 45 -8.46 -13.52 72.27
C VAL A 45 -7.14 -13.11 71.63
N LYS A 46 -6.93 -11.81 71.49
CA LYS A 46 -5.75 -11.23 70.84
C LYS A 46 -4.62 -11.01 71.83
N LEU A 47 -3.47 -11.62 71.60
CA LEU A 47 -2.25 -11.39 72.37
C LEU A 47 -1.43 -10.22 71.83
N GLY A 48 -1.63 -9.85 70.56
CA GLY A 48 -0.94 -8.76 69.90
C GLY A 48 0.41 -9.17 69.28
N PRO A 49 1.22 -8.18 68.91
CA PRO A 49 2.54 -8.38 68.31
C PRO A 49 3.62 -8.73 69.35
N ALA A 50 4.69 -9.35 68.87
CA ALA A 50 5.95 -9.64 69.56
C ALA A 50 5.78 -10.31 70.94
N VAL A 51 5.05 -11.41 70.98
CA VAL A 51 4.74 -12.12 72.23
C VAL A 51 5.80 -13.19 72.48
N PRO A 52 6.55 -13.12 73.60
CA PRO A 52 7.48 -14.19 73.97
C PRO A 52 6.77 -15.54 74.03
N ILE A 53 7.43 -16.60 73.53
CA ILE A 53 6.85 -17.96 73.48
C ILE A 53 6.38 -18.41 74.87
N GLU A 54 7.13 -18.08 75.92
CA GLU A 54 6.76 -18.36 77.32
C GLU A 54 5.39 -17.75 77.69
N ASP A 55 5.14 -16.51 77.27
CA ASP A 55 3.90 -15.80 77.56
C ASP A 55 2.73 -16.37 76.76
N VAL A 56 2.97 -16.77 75.49
CA VAL A 56 1.95 -17.49 74.69
C VAL A 56 1.55 -18.80 75.37
N ILE A 57 2.52 -19.62 75.79
CA ILE A 57 2.27 -20.88 76.50
C ILE A 57 1.52 -20.64 77.82
N ASN A 58 1.93 -19.63 78.60
CA ASN A 58 1.23 -19.26 79.83
C ASN A 58 -0.22 -18.84 79.55
N LYS A 59 -0.46 -18.08 78.48
CA LYS A 59 -1.81 -17.66 78.08
C LYS A 59 -2.66 -18.80 77.56
N ILE A 60 -2.08 -19.79 76.86
CA ILE A 60 -2.80 -21.02 76.49
C ILE A 60 -3.28 -21.76 77.74
N ARG A 61 -2.41 -21.90 78.76
CA ARG A 61 -2.74 -22.58 80.03
C ARG A 61 -3.81 -21.84 80.84
N GLU A 62 -3.74 -20.51 80.89
CA GLU A 62 -4.71 -19.65 81.58
C GLU A 62 -6.08 -19.65 80.88
N SER A 63 -6.07 -19.47 79.56
CA SER A 63 -7.29 -19.23 78.78
C SER A 63 -7.95 -20.50 78.27
N ARG A 64 -7.26 -21.66 78.25
CA ARG A 64 -7.77 -22.95 77.75
C ARG A 64 -8.50 -22.78 76.40
N PRO A 65 -7.81 -22.29 75.36
CA PRO A 65 -8.41 -22.05 74.06
C PRO A 65 -8.77 -23.37 73.37
N GLU A 66 -9.69 -23.28 72.41
CA GLU A 66 -9.97 -24.39 71.49
C GLU A 66 -9.04 -24.32 70.26
N VAL A 67 -8.72 -23.09 69.83
CA VAL A 67 -7.84 -22.82 68.69
C VAL A 67 -6.73 -21.87 69.12
N VAL A 68 -5.50 -22.15 68.70
CA VAL A 68 -4.34 -21.28 68.88
C VAL A 68 -3.75 -20.96 67.50
N ALA A 69 -3.87 -19.72 67.07
CA ALA A 69 -3.32 -19.22 65.82
C ALA A 69 -2.08 -18.37 66.10
N ILE A 70 -0.90 -18.87 65.72
CA ILE A 70 0.36 -18.15 65.88
C ILE A 70 0.91 -17.71 64.52
N SER A 71 1.55 -16.54 64.48
CA SER A 71 2.19 -16.06 63.24
C SER A 71 3.66 -15.69 63.40
N MET A 72 4.39 -15.86 62.30
CA MET A 72 5.76 -15.38 62.11
C MET A 72 5.90 -15.02 60.62
N ARG A 73 5.94 -13.72 60.29
CA ARG A 73 5.79 -13.26 58.89
C ARG A 73 7.08 -13.18 58.08
N LEU A 74 8.25 -12.94 58.68
CA LEU A 74 9.48 -12.81 57.88
C LEU A 74 9.89 -14.16 57.27
N GLY A 75 10.90 -14.18 56.38
CA GLY A 75 11.38 -15.38 55.69
C GLY A 75 11.72 -16.55 56.62
N ASP A 76 12.12 -17.68 56.05
CA ASP A 76 12.36 -18.94 56.78
C ASP A 76 13.48 -18.89 57.85
N LEU A 77 14.34 -17.87 57.82
CA LEU A 77 15.43 -17.68 58.78
C LEU A 77 14.93 -17.64 60.25
N HIS A 78 15.45 -18.55 61.07
CA HIS A 78 15.15 -18.71 62.51
C HIS A 78 13.73 -19.20 62.86
N VAL A 79 12.89 -19.47 61.87
CA VAL A 79 11.55 -20.04 62.08
C VAL A 79 11.66 -21.44 62.68
N ASP A 80 12.65 -22.23 62.26
CA ASP A 80 12.99 -23.55 62.81
C ASP A 80 13.15 -23.53 64.34
N LYS A 81 13.91 -22.55 64.84
CA LYS A 81 14.20 -22.41 66.27
C LYS A 81 12.98 -21.98 67.08
N LEU A 82 12.22 -21.01 66.56
CA LEU A 82 11.04 -20.48 67.25
C LEU A 82 9.91 -21.50 67.29
N ILE A 83 9.68 -22.21 66.19
CA ILE A 83 8.66 -23.26 66.11
C ILE A 83 9.11 -24.47 66.95
N GLY A 84 10.39 -24.81 66.91
CA GLY A 84 10.97 -25.83 67.79
C GLY A 84 10.75 -25.50 69.27
N GLU A 85 11.13 -24.30 69.71
CA GLU A 85 10.93 -23.85 71.10
C GLU A 85 9.44 -23.86 71.50
N PHE A 86 8.55 -23.44 70.60
CA PHE A 86 7.11 -23.43 70.86
C PHE A 86 6.55 -24.85 71.05
N ILE A 87 6.88 -25.78 70.15
CA ILE A 87 6.41 -27.17 70.22
C ILE A 87 7.00 -27.89 71.43
N GLU A 88 8.30 -27.73 71.70
CA GLU A 88 8.96 -28.32 72.88
C GLU A 88 8.35 -27.83 74.19
N LYS A 89 8.07 -26.53 74.32
CA LYS A 89 7.38 -25.99 75.50
C LYS A 89 5.93 -26.46 75.58
N ALA A 90 5.22 -26.56 74.46
CA ALA A 90 3.88 -27.13 74.44
C ALA A 90 3.88 -28.58 74.96
N ALA A 91 4.85 -29.40 74.52
CA ALA A 91 5.04 -30.77 75.00
C ALA A 91 5.32 -30.84 76.50
N GLN A 92 6.19 -29.95 77.02
CA GLN A 92 6.54 -29.90 78.45
C GLN A 92 5.32 -29.68 79.36
N TYR A 93 4.30 -28.96 78.87
CA TYR A 93 3.10 -28.62 79.64
C TYR A 93 1.87 -29.47 79.27
N HIS A 94 2.03 -30.59 78.55
CA HIS A 94 0.96 -31.45 78.07
C HIS A 94 -0.07 -30.72 77.18
N LEU A 95 0.42 -29.83 76.32
CA LEU A 95 -0.40 -29.01 75.42
C LEU A 95 -0.41 -29.52 73.97
N LEU A 96 0.20 -30.67 73.67
CA LEU A 96 0.19 -31.24 72.32
C LEU A 96 -1.26 -31.44 71.83
N PRO A 97 -1.55 -31.35 70.52
CA PRO A 97 -2.91 -31.43 70.00
C PRO A 97 -3.68 -32.68 70.48
N HIS A 98 -3.01 -33.84 70.49
CA HIS A 98 -3.59 -35.11 70.92
C HIS A 98 -3.78 -35.25 72.44
N GLU A 99 -3.06 -34.46 73.25
CA GLU A 99 -3.19 -34.44 74.71
C GLU A 99 -4.23 -33.41 75.19
N SER A 100 -4.24 -32.23 74.56
CA SER A 100 -5.01 -31.07 75.03
C SER A 100 -6.33 -30.87 74.29
N GLY A 101 -6.46 -31.40 73.07
CA GLY A 101 -7.58 -31.13 72.16
C GLY A 101 -7.53 -29.73 71.53
N ILE A 102 -6.41 -29.01 71.66
CA ILE A 102 -6.22 -27.69 71.06
C ILE A 102 -5.84 -27.86 69.58
N ARG A 103 -6.47 -27.06 68.71
CA ARG A 103 -6.14 -27.00 67.29
C ARG A 103 -5.21 -25.84 67.02
N TYR A 104 -4.01 -26.12 66.52
CA TYR A 104 -3.00 -25.10 66.25
C TYR A 104 -3.01 -24.71 64.78
N ALA A 105 -2.89 -23.41 64.52
CA ALA A 105 -2.67 -22.85 63.19
C ALA A 105 -1.41 -21.99 63.18
N PHE A 106 -0.64 -22.08 62.10
CA PHE A 106 0.52 -21.23 61.84
C PHE A 106 0.27 -20.33 60.63
N GLY A 107 0.69 -19.06 60.69
CA GLY A 107 0.66 -18.14 59.55
C GLY A 107 2.02 -17.49 59.27
N GLY A 108 2.50 -17.56 58.03
CA GLY A 108 3.75 -16.94 57.57
C GLY A 108 3.86 -16.85 56.05
N LEU A 109 4.91 -16.22 55.52
CA LEU A 109 5.16 -16.22 54.06
C LEU A 109 5.45 -17.63 53.55
N ARG A 110 5.29 -17.86 52.24
CA ARG A 110 5.48 -19.19 51.59
C ARG A 110 6.77 -19.91 52.04
N PRO A 111 7.96 -19.29 52.11
CA PRO A 111 9.17 -19.95 52.61
C PRO A 111 9.04 -20.44 54.05
N ALA A 112 8.58 -19.59 54.97
CA ALA A 112 8.40 -19.93 56.38
C ALA A 112 7.31 -21.00 56.58
N ALA A 113 6.19 -20.88 55.86
CA ALA A 113 5.10 -21.85 55.89
C ALA A 113 5.57 -23.23 55.38
N ASN A 114 6.38 -23.27 54.32
CA ASN A 114 6.95 -24.51 53.79
C ASN A 114 7.97 -25.14 54.74
N LEU A 115 8.79 -24.34 55.42
CA LEU A 115 9.67 -24.86 56.47
C LEU A 115 8.87 -25.48 57.62
N VAL A 116 7.81 -24.81 58.09
CA VAL A 116 6.91 -25.38 59.12
C VAL A 116 6.21 -26.64 58.64
N ARG A 117 5.78 -26.70 57.38
CA ARG A 117 5.21 -27.91 56.77
C ARG A 117 6.21 -29.07 56.83
N ALA A 118 7.44 -28.84 56.36
CA ALA A 118 8.51 -29.84 56.41
C ALA A 118 8.79 -30.31 57.84
N MET A 119 8.91 -29.40 58.81
CA MET A 119 9.16 -29.74 60.22
C MET A 119 8.04 -30.54 60.89
N THR A 120 6.79 -30.35 60.46
CA THR A 120 5.60 -30.93 61.12
C THR A 120 4.95 -32.07 60.34
N GLY A 121 5.61 -32.55 59.28
CA GLY A 121 5.13 -33.68 58.47
C GLY A 121 3.96 -33.34 57.54
N LEU A 122 3.74 -32.07 57.24
CA LEU A 122 2.73 -31.63 56.26
C LEU A 122 3.34 -31.52 54.84
N PRO A 123 2.56 -31.75 53.77
CA PRO A 123 3.06 -31.61 52.40
C PRO A 123 3.56 -30.20 52.10
N VAL A 124 4.78 -30.08 51.58
CA VAL A 124 5.36 -28.81 51.11
C VAL A 124 4.63 -28.36 49.85
N ALA A 125 4.31 -27.07 49.77
CA ALA A 125 3.63 -26.48 48.62
C ALA A 125 4.64 -25.79 47.68
N GLU A 126 4.30 -25.68 46.39
CA GLU A 126 5.17 -25.04 45.39
C GLU A 126 5.42 -23.55 45.72
N ASP A 127 6.68 -23.11 45.65
CA ASP A 127 7.07 -21.71 45.80
C ASP A 127 7.55 -21.15 44.45
N LYS A 128 6.69 -20.36 43.81
CA LYS A 128 6.92 -19.77 42.48
C LYS A 128 7.63 -18.41 42.51
N PHE A 129 7.56 -17.69 43.63
CA PHE A 129 7.86 -16.25 43.65
C PHE A 129 9.09 -15.92 44.50
N SER A 130 9.41 -16.75 45.50
CA SER A 130 10.52 -16.46 46.38
C SER A 130 11.83 -16.78 45.66
N PRO A 131 12.79 -15.83 45.58
CA PRO A 131 14.09 -16.07 44.97
C PRO A 131 14.80 -17.27 45.59
N PRO A 132 15.57 -18.07 44.82
CA PRO A 132 16.31 -19.20 45.37
C PRO A 132 17.23 -18.83 46.53
N GLU A 133 17.82 -17.63 46.51
CA GLU A 133 18.68 -17.10 47.56
C GLU A 133 17.95 -16.80 48.88
N ASP A 134 16.64 -16.59 48.85
CA ASP A 134 15.79 -16.35 50.03
C ASP A 134 15.27 -17.66 50.66
N ARG A 135 15.64 -18.82 50.09
CA ARG A 135 15.31 -20.16 50.59
C ARG A 135 16.53 -20.70 51.34
N HIS A 136 16.56 -20.54 52.66
CA HIS A 136 17.74 -20.80 53.49
C HIS A 136 17.90 -22.26 53.90
N PHE A 137 16.86 -23.09 53.72
CA PHE A 137 16.82 -24.48 54.15
C PHE A 137 16.55 -25.45 52.99
N ASP A 138 17.20 -26.61 53.03
CA ASP A 138 16.80 -27.77 52.23
C ASP A 138 15.59 -28.42 52.91
N LEU A 139 14.42 -28.27 52.29
CA LEU A 139 13.16 -28.72 52.87
C LEU A 139 13.05 -30.24 52.96
N ASP A 140 13.72 -30.98 52.06
CA ASP A 140 13.73 -32.44 52.10
C ASP A 140 14.60 -32.92 53.28
N GLU A 141 15.77 -32.30 53.48
CA GLU A 141 16.63 -32.58 54.64
C GLU A 141 15.91 -32.24 55.97
N ILE A 142 15.19 -31.12 56.03
CA ILE A 142 14.39 -30.77 57.22
C ILE A 142 13.29 -31.80 57.47
N ALA A 143 12.56 -32.20 56.43
CA ALA A 143 11.50 -33.20 56.58
C ALA A 143 12.06 -34.53 57.12
N GLU A 144 13.22 -34.98 56.64
CA GLU A 144 13.91 -36.17 57.16
C GLU A 144 14.34 -36.01 58.62
N ASN A 145 14.94 -34.86 58.97
CA ASN A 145 15.46 -34.61 60.32
C ASN A 145 14.38 -34.59 61.41
N TYR A 146 13.15 -34.19 61.08
CA TYR A 146 12.04 -34.09 62.02
C TYR A 146 11.04 -35.26 61.97
N ALA A 147 11.16 -36.16 60.98
CA ALA A 147 10.22 -37.26 60.75
C ALA A 147 10.01 -38.18 61.97
N ASP A 148 11.06 -38.43 62.76
CA ASP A 148 11.02 -39.33 63.92
C ASP A 148 10.60 -38.64 65.24
N ILE A 149 10.34 -37.33 65.23
CA ILE A 149 10.00 -36.55 66.43
C ILE A 149 8.47 -36.43 66.57
N ASP A 150 7.85 -37.36 67.31
CA ASP A 150 6.38 -37.47 67.50
C ASP A 150 5.69 -36.16 67.91
N ALA A 151 6.35 -35.32 68.72
CA ALA A 151 5.80 -34.04 69.17
C ALA A 151 5.56 -33.02 68.04
N PHE A 152 6.28 -33.13 66.91
CA PHE A 152 6.16 -32.21 65.78
C PHE A 152 5.14 -32.70 64.75
N GLN A 153 4.95 -34.02 64.63
CA GLN A 153 4.14 -34.62 63.58
C GLN A 153 2.67 -34.28 63.76
N GLY A 154 2.10 -33.57 62.77
CA GLY A 154 0.71 -33.10 62.82
C GLY A 154 0.44 -32.07 63.91
N PHE A 155 1.46 -31.35 64.40
CA PHE A 155 1.28 -30.36 65.45
C PHE A 155 0.33 -29.22 65.02
N PHE A 156 0.51 -28.70 63.81
CA PHE A 156 -0.38 -27.71 63.21
C PHE A 156 -1.46 -28.40 62.39
N GLY A 157 -2.73 -28.11 62.69
CA GLY A 157 -3.85 -28.55 61.88
C GLY A 157 -4.10 -27.66 60.65
N LEU A 158 -3.49 -26.47 60.62
CA LEU A 158 -3.52 -25.56 59.49
C LEU A 158 -2.20 -24.78 59.40
N VAL A 159 -1.58 -24.76 58.22
CA VAL A 159 -0.43 -23.90 57.92
C VAL A 159 -0.81 -22.98 56.77
N VAL A 160 -0.87 -21.70 57.07
CA VAL A 160 -1.36 -20.62 56.21
C VAL A 160 -0.19 -19.83 55.63
N ASP A 161 -0.32 -19.50 54.36
CA ASP A 161 0.48 -18.52 53.64
C ASP A 161 -0.42 -17.59 52.82
N ASP A 162 0.17 -16.75 51.97
CA ASP A 162 -0.55 -15.73 51.19
C ASP A 162 -1.58 -16.29 50.19
N TYR A 163 -1.61 -17.60 49.95
CA TYR A 163 -2.49 -18.25 48.96
C TYR A 163 -3.58 -19.13 49.59
N ILE A 164 -3.82 -18.99 50.91
CA ILE A 164 -4.86 -19.75 51.59
C ILE A 164 -6.26 -19.43 51.03
N THR A 165 -7.08 -20.45 50.82
CA THR A 165 -8.47 -20.26 50.37
C THR A 165 -9.43 -20.08 51.55
N MET A 166 -10.56 -19.42 51.31
CA MET A 166 -11.64 -19.33 52.31
C MET A 166 -12.20 -20.72 52.67
N GLU A 167 -12.24 -21.65 51.72
CA GLU A 167 -12.69 -23.03 51.96
C GLU A 167 -11.79 -23.75 52.97
N GLU A 168 -10.47 -23.59 52.88
CA GLU A 168 -9.52 -24.16 53.85
C GLU A 168 -9.68 -23.54 55.23
N LEU A 169 -9.88 -22.22 55.31
CA LEU A 169 -10.17 -21.52 56.57
C LEU A 169 -11.50 -21.99 57.19
N GLU A 170 -12.54 -22.18 56.37
CA GLU A 170 -13.84 -22.70 56.81
C GLU A 170 -13.79 -24.15 57.26
N ALA A 171 -13.10 -25.00 56.52
CA ALA A 171 -12.91 -26.40 56.89
C ALA A 171 -12.18 -26.52 58.23
N PHE A 172 -11.08 -25.77 58.40
CA PHE A 172 -10.38 -25.72 59.67
C PHE A 172 -11.26 -25.15 60.78
N ALA A 173 -11.99 -24.04 60.56
CA ALA A 173 -12.89 -23.48 61.57
C ALA A 173 -13.95 -24.50 62.04
N GLN A 174 -14.52 -25.27 61.12
CA GLN A 174 -15.57 -26.26 61.36
C GLN A 174 -15.06 -27.63 61.85
N ASP A 175 -13.75 -27.80 62.04
CA ASP A 175 -13.12 -29.08 62.41
C ASP A 175 -13.40 -30.19 61.37
N LYS A 176 -13.39 -29.80 60.09
CA LYS A 176 -13.56 -30.70 58.94
C LYS A 176 -12.27 -30.73 58.13
N THR A 177 -11.96 -31.88 57.53
CA THR A 177 -10.94 -31.95 56.49
C THR A 177 -11.48 -31.24 55.25
N ALA A 178 -10.73 -30.27 54.72
CA ALA A 178 -11.06 -29.63 53.45
C ALA A 178 -11.01 -30.69 52.35
N VAL A 179 -12.17 -31.13 51.87
CA VAL A 179 -12.24 -31.89 50.62
C VAL A 179 -12.45 -30.84 49.54
N VAL A 180 -11.35 -30.36 48.95
CA VAL A 180 -11.42 -29.57 47.72
C VAL A 180 -12.03 -30.49 46.68
N THR A 181 -13.33 -30.33 46.47
CA THR A 181 -14.07 -31.14 45.50
C THR A 181 -13.90 -30.40 44.18
N VAL A 182 -12.82 -30.72 43.45
CA VAL A 182 -12.63 -30.21 42.09
C VAL A 182 -13.83 -30.71 41.28
N GLN A 183 -14.80 -29.84 41.01
CA GLN A 183 -15.85 -30.15 40.06
C GLN A 183 -15.18 -30.23 38.69
N GLU A 184 -15.28 -31.38 38.02
CA GLU A 184 -14.87 -31.49 36.63
C GLU A 184 -15.77 -30.57 35.79
N ILE A 185 -15.25 -29.39 35.44
CA ILE A 185 -15.95 -28.44 34.57
C ILE A 185 -15.82 -28.94 33.14
N GLN A 186 -16.96 -29.20 32.50
CA GLN A 186 -16.98 -29.45 31.07
C GLN A 186 -16.87 -28.13 30.32
N TRP A 187 -15.70 -27.88 29.75
CA TRP A 187 -15.40 -26.66 29.01
C TRP A 187 -16.04 -26.66 27.61
N ALA A 188 -16.63 -25.53 27.21
CA ALA A 188 -17.30 -25.39 25.92
C ALA A 188 -16.32 -25.29 24.75
N ASP A 189 -16.63 -25.93 23.62
CA ASP A 189 -15.75 -26.02 22.43
C ASP A 189 -16.12 -25.04 21.31
N THR A 190 -17.05 -24.10 21.58
CA THR A 190 -17.41 -23.01 20.66
C THR A 190 -17.13 -21.65 21.30
N LEU A 191 -16.82 -20.64 20.47
CA LEU A 191 -16.46 -19.30 20.95
C LEU A 191 -17.56 -18.69 21.83
N LEU A 192 -18.79 -18.66 21.35
CA LEU A 192 -19.91 -17.99 22.02
C LEU A 192 -20.27 -18.65 23.35
N GLU A 193 -20.29 -19.99 23.39
CA GLU A 193 -20.55 -20.73 24.61
C GLU A 193 -19.40 -20.57 25.60
N ARG A 194 -18.14 -20.54 25.13
CA ARG A 194 -16.98 -20.28 26.00
C ARG A 194 -17.01 -18.89 26.60
N VAL A 195 -17.34 -17.86 25.82
CA VAL A 195 -17.52 -16.48 26.31
C VAL A 195 -18.57 -16.45 27.42
N ARG A 196 -19.75 -17.04 27.19
CA ARG A 196 -20.82 -17.10 28.19
C ARG A 196 -20.38 -17.86 29.44
N GLN A 197 -19.78 -19.03 29.27
CA GLN A 197 -19.32 -19.90 30.35
C GLN A 197 -18.35 -19.17 31.28
N VAL A 198 -17.31 -18.53 30.75
CA VAL A 198 -16.34 -17.78 31.58
C VAL A 198 -16.99 -16.56 32.22
N ARG A 199 -17.90 -15.89 31.53
CA ARG A 199 -18.58 -14.72 32.09
C ARG A 199 -19.53 -15.08 33.23
N GLU A 200 -20.16 -16.26 33.19
CA GLU A 200 -20.98 -16.81 34.27
C GLU A 200 -20.13 -17.33 35.45
N LEU A 201 -19.04 -18.05 35.17
CA LEU A 201 -18.18 -18.66 36.20
C LEU A 201 -17.28 -17.64 36.90
N GLU A 202 -16.66 -16.74 36.13
CA GLU A 202 -15.54 -15.90 36.60
C GLU A 202 -15.81 -14.39 36.47
N LYS A 203 -16.93 -13.96 35.88
CA LYS A 203 -17.31 -12.53 35.73
C LYS A 203 -16.27 -11.65 35.03
N ARG A 204 -15.40 -12.23 34.20
CA ARG A 204 -14.35 -11.53 33.43
C ARG A 204 -14.36 -11.94 31.97
N PRO A 205 -13.85 -11.11 31.02
CA PRO A 205 -12.93 -11.50 29.95
C PRO A 205 -12.79 -12.95 29.57
N ILE A 206 -12.98 -13.41 28.32
CA ILE A 206 -12.12 -14.53 27.90
C ILE A 206 -10.77 -13.97 27.50
N ILE A 207 -9.70 -14.69 27.83
CA ILE A 207 -8.33 -14.29 27.55
C ILE A 207 -7.82 -15.05 26.32
N ARG A 208 -7.18 -14.29 25.43
CA ARG A 208 -6.47 -14.79 24.26
C ARG A 208 -5.02 -14.33 24.32
N ALA A 209 -4.06 -15.17 23.98
CA ALA A 209 -2.65 -14.75 23.82
C ALA A 209 -1.96 -15.48 22.67
N HIS A 210 -0.89 -14.86 22.14
CA HIS A 210 -0.06 -15.48 21.11
C HIS A 210 1.00 -16.41 21.70
N ILE A 211 1.24 -17.51 20.99
CA ILE A 211 2.40 -18.37 21.22
C ILE A 211 2.88 -18.96 19.89
N GLY A 212 4.19 -18.96 19.68
CA GLY A 212 4.83 -19.52 18.49
C GLY A 212 6.32 -19.33 18.60
N VAL A 213 7.02 -20.36 19.06
CA VAL A 213 8.46 -20.29 19.34
C VAL A 213 9.23 -20.51 18.05
N ALA A 214 10.06 -19.54 17.68
CA ALA A 214 10.99 -19.59 16.57
C ALA A 214 12.07 -20.65 16.86
N ALA A 215 11.92 -21.80 16.20
CA ALA A 215 12.81 -22.95 16.36
C ALA A 215 12.87 -23.77 15.06
N ASP A 216 13.76 -24.75 15.00
CA ASP A 216 13.88 -25.69 13.86
C ASP A 216 12.75 -26.74 13.81
N SER A 217 11.89 -26.79 14.83
CA SER A 217 10.76 -27.74 14.94
C SER A 217 9.62 -27.16 15.77
N ILE A 218 8.45 -27.82 15.73
CA ILE A 218 7.27 -27.40 16.51
C ILE A 218 7.35 -27.74 18.00
N GLU A 219 8.30 -28.58 18.44
CA GLU A 219 8.34 -29.13 19.81
C GLU A 219 8.33 -28.07 20.92
N PRO A 220 9.08 -26.96 20.82
CA PRO A 220 9.04 -25.93 21.85
C PRO A 220 7.66 -25.28 21.98
N THR A 221 6.98 -25.07 20.85
CA THR A 221 5.61 -24.52 20.84
C THR A 221 4.61 -25.52 21.42
N VAL A 222 4.72 -26.81 21.07
CA VAL A 222 3.87 -27.87 21.66
C VAL A 222 3.97 -27.84 23.19
N LYS A 223 5.20 -27.88 23.75
CA LYS A 223 5.42 -27.83 25.21
C LYS A 223 4.90 -26.53 25.83
N ALA A 224 5.08 -25.40 25.15
CA ALA A 224 4.55 -24.13 25.61
C ALA A 224 3.02 -24.17 25.70
N VAL A 225 2.34 -24.68 24.67
CA VAL A 225 0.87 -24.82 24.66
C VAL A 225 0.37 -25.75 25.77
N GLU A 226 1.05 -26.88 25.99
CA GLU A 226 0.71 -27.79 27.10
C GLU A 226 0.78 -27.07 28.46
N LYS A 227 1.86 -26.32 28.69
CA LYS A 227 2.06 -25.54 29.92
C LYS A 227 1.00 -24.43 30.09
N LEU A 228 0.64 -23.74 29.02
CA LEU A 228 -0.39 -22.70 29.05
C LEU A 228 -1.78 -23.26 29.39
N ALA A 229 -2.12 -24.43 28.82
CA ALA A 229 -3.37 -25.12 29.07
C ALA A 229 -3.44 -25.66 30.51
N GLU A 230 -2.35 -26.27 31.01
CA GLU A 230 -2.24 -26.75 32.40
C GLU A 230 -2.28 -25.61 33.43
N ALA A 231 -1.79 -24.43 33.07
CA ALA A 231 -1.86 -23.24 33.92
C ALA A 231 -3.25 -22.58 33.96
N GLU A 232 -4.17 -22.98 33.08
CA GLU A 232 -5.52 -22.41 32.97
C GLU A 232 -5.53 -20.87 32.86
N CYS A 233 -4.48 -20.33 32.23
CA CYS A 233 -4.24 -18.89 32.21
C CYS A 233 -5.10 -18.16 31.15
N LEU A 234 -5.55 -18.87 30.12
CA LEU A 234 -6.26 -18.32 28.95
C LEU A 234 -7.29 -19.31 28.38
N GLU A 235 -8.24 -18.81 27.59
CA GLU A 235 -9.24 -19.64 26.90
C GLU A 235 -8.94 -19.86 25.42
N ILE A 236 -8.12 -19.01 24.80
CA ILE A 236 -7.77 -19.12 23.38
C ILE A 236 -6.26 -19.04 23.19
N VAL A 237 -5.67 -20.15 22.76
CA VAL A 237 -4.29 -20.20 22.26
C VAL A 237 -4.29 -19.71 20.82
N SER A 238 -3.61 -18.58 20.56
CA SER A 238 -3.40 -18.09 19.20
C SER A 238 -2.01 -18.44 18.68
N LEU A 239 -1.93 -19.46 17.83
CA LEU A 239 -0.70 -19.89 17.20
C LEU A 239 -0.16 -18.81 16.25
N ALA A 240 1.13 -18.50 16.38
CA ALA A 240 1.86 -17.59 15.51
C ALA A 240 2.77 -18.40 14.55
N PRO A 241 2.29 -18.76 13.34
CA PRO A 241 3.07 -19.49 12.36
C PRO A 241 4.21 -18.63 11.80
N ASP A 242 5.31 -19.27 11.42
CA ASP A 242 6.36 -18.58 10.65
C ASP A 242 5.89 -18.18 9.24
N GLN A 243 6.62 -17.28 8.61
CA GLN A 243 6.24 -16.71 7.31
C GLN A 243 5.99 -17.78 6.23
N PRO A 244 6.86 -18.81 6.03
CA PRO A 244 6.59 -19.85 5.04
C PRO A 244 5.32 -20.67 5.32
N ALA A 245 4.96 -20.89 6.59
CA ALA A 245 3.70 -21.56 6.92
C ALA A 245 2.47 -20.71 6.61
N GLN A 246 2.57 -19.38 6.72
CA GLN A 246 1.48 -18.47 6.35
C GLN A 246 1.19 -18.49 4.84
N GLU A 247 2.23 -18.62 4.02
CA GLU A 247 2.11 -18.54 2.56
C GLU A 247 1.94 -19.91 1.89
N TYR A 248 2.69 -20.94 2.31
CA TYR A 248 2.84 -22.17 1.53
C TYR A 248 2.25 -23.43 2.17
N LEU A 249 1.68 -23.36 3.37
CA LEU A 249 1.27 -24.56 4.11
C LEU A 249 0.27 -25.45 3.33
N ALA A 250 -0.66 -24.86 2.57
CA ALA A 250 -1.58 -25.64 1.73
C ALA A 250 -0.83 -26.44 0.66
N LYS A 251 0.16 -25.81 0.00
CA LYS A 251 1.01 -26.42 -1.02
C LYS A 251 1.95 -27.48 -0.44
N PHE A 252 2.50 -27.24 0.76
CA PHE A 252 3.27 -28.25 1.50
C PHE A 252 2.45 -29.51 1.77
N VAL A 253 1.20 -29.35 2.22
CA VAL A 253 0.31 -30.48 2.51
C VAL A 253 -0.06 -31.26 1.24
N ARG A 254 -0.18 -30.59 0.09
CA ARG A 254 -0.44 -31.24 -1.21
C ARG A 254 0.81 -31.82 -1.87
N GLY A 255 2.00 -31.47 -1.40
CA GLY A 255 3.29 -31.87 -1.99
C GLY A 255 3.62 -31.14 -3.29
N GLU A 256 3.04 -29.96 -3.50
CA GLU A 256 3.31 -29.09 -4.66
C GLU A 256 4.55 -28.23 -4.45
N GLU A 257 4.91 -27.98 -3.18
CA GLU A 257 6.09 -27.23 -2.78
C GLU A 257 6.86 -28.00 -1.70
N ASP A 258 8.19 -27.95 -1.74
CA ASP A 258 9.06 -28.64 -0.78
C ASP A 258 9.33 -27.75 0.45
N PRO A 259 8.87 -28.13 1.66
CA PRO A 259 9.15 -27.43 2.91
C PRO A 259 10.62 -27.10 3.16
N ASP A 260 11.55 -27.93 2.68
CA ASP A 260 12.99 -27.77 2.94
C ASP A 260 13.64 -26.71 2.03
N ASN A 261 12.92 -26.15 1.05
CA ASN A 261 13.33 -24.96 0.31
C ASN A 261 13.30 -23.68 1.15
N TYR A 262 12.65 -23.71 2.32
CA TYR A 262 12.38 -22.53 3.15
C TYR A 262 13.02 -22.65 4.53
N LEU A 263 13.46 -21.51 5.07
CA LEU A 263 14.01 -21.45 6.42
C LEU A 263 12.91 -21.72 7.46
N LYS A 264 13.26 -22.45 8.52
CA LYS A 264 12.35 -22.80 9.62
C LYS A 264 12.46 -21.75 10.72
N GLY A 265 11.32 -21.39 11.33
CA GLY A 265 11.29 -20.53 12.51
C GLY A 265 11.38 -19.04 12.20
N GLN A 266 11.07 -18.61 10.97
CA GLN A 266 11.10 -17.20 10.59
C GLN A 266 9.92 -16.43 11.22
N GLY A 267 10.12 -15.95 12.45
CA GLY A 267 9.16 -15.14 13.17
C GLY A 267 7.99 -15.91 13.80
N GLY A 268 8.07 -17.24 13.88
CA GLY A 268 7.02 -18.05 14.49
C GLY A 268 7.29 -19.56 14.43
N VAL A 269 6.28 -20.37 14.72
CA VAL A 269 6.38 -21.84 14.72
C VAL A 269 6.45 -22.40 13.29
N PRO A 270 7.40 -23.30 12.95
CA PRO A 270 7.55 -23.85 11.60
C PRO A 270 6.58 -25.00 11.32
N ILE A 271 5.30 -24.68 11.06
CA ILE A 271 4.29 -25.68 10.69
C ILE A 271 4.52 -26.07 9.22
N ARG A 272 4.71 -27.36 8.93
CA ARG A 272 4.97 -27.85 7.55
C ARG A 272 4.00 -28.91 7.09
N THR A 273 3.33 -29.58 8.03
CA THR A 273 2.47 -30.71 7.71
C THR A 273 1.12 -30.61 8.41
N LYS A 274 0.16 -31.39 7.90
CA LYS A 274 -1.13 -31.59 8.56
C LYS A 274 -0.99 -32.25 9.94
N GLU A 275 0.02 -33.08 10.13
CA GLU A 275 0.28 -33.73 11.42
C GLU A 275 0.76 -32.73 12.47
N ASP A 276 1.54 -31.73 12.08
CA ASP A 276 1.96 -30.65 12.99
C ASP A 276 0.76 -29.91 13.60
N LEU A 277 -0.26 -29.62 12.79
CA LEU A 277 -1.51 -29.03 13.25
C LEU A 277 -2.21 -29.91 14.30
N ARG A 278 -2.32 -31.22 14.06
CA ARG A 278 -2.94 -32.16 15.02
C ARG A 278 -2.20 -32.21 16.34
N ARG A 279 -0.87 -32.20 16.29
CA ARG A 279 -0.03 -32.22 17.50
C ARG A 279 -0.22 -30.94 18.32
N LEU A 280 -0.29 -29.78 17.67
CA LEU A 280 -0.60 -28.52 18.33
C LEU A 280 -2.02 -28.50 18.91
N LYS A 281 -3.02 -29.05 18.23
CA LYS A 281 -4.37 -29.22 18.81
C LYS A 281 -4.35 -30.14 20.02
N ALA A 282 -3.68 -31.29 19.93
CA ALA A 282 -3.59 -32.26 21.02
C ALA A 282 -2.96 -31.66 22.29
N ALA A 283 -2.01 -30.74 22.13
CA ALA A 283 -1.41 -30.00 23.25
C ALA A 283 -2.43 -29.18 24.06
N THR A 284 -3.50 -28.71 23.42
CA THR A 284 -4.59 -27.97 24.09
C THR A 284 -5.58 -28.87 24.83
N GLN A 285 -5.56 -30.19 24.65
CA GLN A 285 -6.59 -31.09 25.21
C GLN A 285 -6.30 -31.49 26.66
N ARG A 286 -6.04 -30.50 27.52
CA ARG A 286 -5.72 -30.63 28.95
C ARG A 286 -6.02 -29.33 29.71
N GLY A 287 -5.99 -29.39 31.04
CA GLY A 287 -6.31 -28.25 31.91
C GLY A 287 -7.70 -27.70 31.59
N ASN A 288 -7.78 -26.44 31.16
CA ASN A 288 -9.03 -25.79 30.78
C ASN A 288 -9.46 -25.95 29.30
N TYR A 289 -8.78 -26.84 28.54
CA TYR A 289 -9.09 -27.15 27.14
C TYR A 289 -9.22 -25.90 26.26
N PRO A 290 -8.18 -25.06 26.13
CA PRO A 290 -8.30 -23.80 25.40
C PRO A 290 -8.59 -24.03 23.90
N LEU A 291 -9.38 -23.13 23.31
CA LEU A 291 -9.66 -23.13 21.88
C LEU A 291 -8.38 -22.78 21.11
N THR A 292 -8.23 -23.31 19.90
CA THR A 292 -7.04 -23.08 19.07
C THR A 292 -7.37 -22.17 17.90
N ARG A 293 -6.69 -21.04 17.82
CA ARG A 293 -6.77 -20.07 16.72
C ARG A 293 -5.41 -19.99 16.02
N ILE A 294 -5.43 -19.74 14.72
CA ILE A 294 -4.26 -19.38 13.92
C ILE A 294 -4.69 -18.28 12.95
N TYR A 295 -3.76 -17.40 12.56
CA TYR A 295 -4.04 -16.37 11.56
C TYR A 295 -4.43 -16.99 10.22
N SER A 296 -5.20 -16.25 9.42
CA SER A 296 -5.35 -16.60 8.01
C SER A 296 -3.98 -16.56 7.34
N GLY A 297 -3.76 -17.44 6.37
CA GLY A 297 -2.56 -17.36 5.56
C GLY A 297 -2.55 -16.15 4.64
N THR A 298 -1.53 -16.09 3.79
CA THR A 298 -1.32 -14.99 2.83
C THR A 298 -1.47 -15.44 1.38
N ASP A 299 -1.77 -16.71 1.15
CA ASP A 299 -2.01 -17.31 -0.15
C ASP A 299 -2.94 -18.54 0.01
N GLU A 300 -3.74 -18.83 -1.02
CA GLU A 300 -4.78 -19.86 -1.04
C GLU A 300 -5.65 -19.89 0.24
N LEU A 301 -6.17 -18.72 0.62
CA LEU A 301 -6.85 -18.44 1.89
C LEU A 301 -7.95 -19.47 2.21
N VAL A 302 -8.75 -19.86 1.21
CA VAL A 302 -9.84 -20.83 1.34
C VAL A 302 -9.32 -22.26 1.62
N GLU A 303 -8.20 -22.66 1.02
CA GLU A 303 -7.62 -23.99 1.26
C GLU A 303 -7.00 -24.09 2.65
N LEU A 304 -6.32 -23.03 3.10
CA LEU A 304 -5.84 -22.94 4.47
C LEU A 304 -6.99 -22.93 5.48
N ALA A 305 -8.07 -22.19 5.20
CA ALA A 305 -9.27 -22.20 6.04
C ALA A 305 -9.86 -23.62 6.21
N LYS A 306 -9.90 -24.42 5.13
CA LYS A 306 -10.33 -25.83 5.21
C LYS A 306 -9.42 -26.68 6.10
N LEU A 307 -8.10 -26.50 5.99
CA LEU A 307 -7.13 -27.21 6.83
C LEU A 307 -7.30 -26.83 8.30
N PHE A 308 -7.39 -25.54 8.58
CA PHE A 308 -7.50 -25.03 9.94
C PHE A 308 -8.81 -25.40 10.61
N GLU A 309 -9.94 -25.28 9.91
CA GLU A 309 -11.23 -25.73 10.46
C GLU A 309 -11.23 -27.24 10.71
N GLY A 310 -10.66 -28.02 9.78
CA GLY A 310 -10.60 -29.48 9.88
C GLY A 310 -9.79 -30.00 11.06
N GLU A 311 -8.68 -29.33 11.42
CA GLU A 311 -7.79 -29.79 12.50
C GLU A 311 -8.01 -29.07 13.84
N PHE A 312 -8.44 -27.81 13.84
CA PHE A 312 -8.60 -27.03 15.07
C PHE A 312 -10.04 -26.88 15.54
N HIS A 313 -11.04 -27.05 14.66
CA HIS A 313 -12.40 -26.55 14.87
C HIS A 313 -12.34 -25.08 15.31
N MET A 314 -11.81 -24.24 14.42
CA MET A 314 -11.33 -22.90 14.75
C MET A 314 -12.48 -22.04 15.33
N PRO A 315 -12.25 -21.27 16.42
CA PRO A 315 -13.29 -20.44 17.00
C PRO A 315 -13.65 -19.27 16.09
N PHE A 316 -12.65 -18.62 15.51
CA PHE A 316 -12.77 -17.57 14.48
C PHE A 316 -11.41 -17.35 13.79
N PRO A 317 -11.37 -17.06 12.48
CA PRO A 317 -10.19 -16.59 11.76
C PRO A 317 -10.03 -15.07 11.92
N ALA A 318 -8.85 -14.56 11.53
CA ALA A 318 -8.64 -13.14 11.24
C ALA A 318 -8.34 -12.93 9.77
N VAL A 319 -9.20 -12.20 9.07
CA VAL A 319 -9.12 -11.97 7.63
C VAL A 319 -9.14 -10.46 7.38
N PRO A 320 -8.06 -9.83 6.87
CA PRO A 320 -8.09 -8.41 6.53
C PRO A 320 -8.89 -8.17 5.24
N ILE A 321 -9.09 -6.90 4.88
CA ILE A 321 -9.68 -6.49 3.60
C ILE A 321 -8.56 -6.04 2.66
N PHE A 322 -7.70 -5.13 3.12
CA PHE A 322 -6.69 -4.44 2.31
C PHE A 322 -5.30 -5.07 2.38
N PHE A 323 -5.01 -5.83 3.43
CA PHE A 323 -3.65 -6.33 3.74
C PHE A 323 -3.47 -7.81 3.36
N TYR A 324 -2.28 -8.37 3.62
CA TYR A 324 -1.86 -9.74 3.28
C TYR A 324 -1.75 -9.96 1.78
N ASN A 325 -1.26 -8.94 1.07
CA ASN A 325 -1.08 -8.94 -0.38
C ASN A 325 0.09 -8.00 -0.74
N GLU A 326 0.24 -7.64 -2.00
CA GLU A 326 1.29 -6.71 -2.45
C GLU A 326 1.28 -5.33 -1.76
N LEU A 327 0.17 -4.88 -1.17
CA LEU A 327 0.05 -3.60 -0.47
C LEU A 327 0.99 -3.50 0.74
N ASP A 328 1.13 -4.60 1.48
CA ASP A 328 2.04 -4.71 2.62
C ASP A 328 3.22 -5.66 2.40
N GLY A 329 3.32 -6.24 1.20
CA GLY A 329 4.40 -7.14 0.80
C GLY A 329 4.41 -8.47 1.55
N ARG A 330 3.31 -8.86 2.21
CA ARG A 330 3.23 -10.10 3.01
C ARG A 330 2.67 -11.30 2.25
N GLY A 331 2.02 -11.07 1.11
CA GLY A 331 1.45 -12.11 0.27
C GLY A 331 1.79 -11.89 -1.21
N PRO A 332 1.78 -12.97 -2.02
CA PRO A 332 2.07 -12.90 -3.45
C PRO A 332 0.90 -12.38 -4.29
N ILE A 333 -0.28 -12.22 -3.68
CA ILE A 333 -1.52 -11.85 -4.37
C ILE A 333 -1.48 -10.35 -4.74
N ALA A 334 -1.87 -10.02 -5.97
CA ALA A 334 -2.00 -8.62 -6.38
C ALA A 334 -3.09 -7.91 -5.56
N ILE A 335 -2.89 -6.63 -5.22
CA ILE A 335 -3.79 -5.85 -4.32
C ILE A 335 -5.27 -6.02 -4.68
N ARG A 336 -5.63 -5.81 -5.95
CA ARG A 336 -7.01 -5.93 -6.44
C ARG A 336 -7.55 -7.35 -6.33
N GLU A 337 -6.77 -8.36 -6.69
CA GLU A 337 -7.17 -9.77 -6.60
C GLU A 337 -7.32 -10.21 -5.13
N GLY A 338 -6.50 -9.62 -4.25
CA GLY A 338 -6.56 -9.81 -2.81
C GLY A 338 -7.96 -9.58 -2.25
N PHE A 339 -8.62 -8.48 -2.60
CA PHE A 339 -9.99 -8.23 -2.11
C PHE A 339 -10.96 -9.36 -2.43
N ASP A 340 -10.93 -9.92 -3.64
CA ASP A 340 -11.83 -11.01 -4.03
C ASP A 340 -11.56 -12.29 -3.24
N GLU A 341 -10.28 -12.63 -3.05
CA GLU A 341 -9.87 -13.81 -2.29
C GLU A 341 -10.22 -13.69 -0.80
N HIS A 342 -9.98 -12.52 -0.21
CA HIS A 342 -10.36 -12.22 1.18
C HIS A 342 -11.88 -12.30 1.37
N PHE A 343 -12.66 -11.75 0.45
CA PHE A 343 -14.13 -11.87 0.48
C PHE A 343 -14.61 -13.30 0.26
N GLU A 344 -13.94 -14.08 -0.58
CA GLU A 344 -14.28 -15.49 -0.78
C GLU A 344 -14.08 -16.32 0.49
N VAL A 345 -12.95 -16.15 1.18
CA VAL A 345 -12.70 -16.86 2.43
C VAL A 345 -13.67 -16.39 3.54
N MET A 346 -14.01 -15.09 3.61
CA MET A 346 -15.04 -14.59 4.52
C MET A 346 -16.40 -15.27 4.28
N ARG A 347 -16.86 -15.35 3.02
CA ARG A 347 -18.10 -16.07 2.66
C ARG A 347 -18.03 -17.56 3.01
N TRP A 348 -16.86 -18.18 2.85
CA TRP A 348 -16.66 -19.59 3.20
C TRP A 348 -16.82 -19.85 4.70
N TRP A 349 -16.32 -18.95 5.55
CA TRP A 349 -16.50 -18.99 7.01
C TRP A 349 -17.94 -18.67 7.41
N ALA A 350 -18.55 -17.67 6.78
CA ALA A 350 -19.95 -17.29 6.99
C ALA A 350 -20.90 -18.45 6.71
N ALA A 351 -20.68 -19.22 5.63
CA ALA A 351 -21.48 -20.40 5.27
C ALA A 351 -21.46 -21.52 6.34
N ARG A 352 -20.48 -21.49 7.26
CA ARG A 352 -20.34 -22.40 8.40
C ARG A 352 -20.78 -21.80 9.72
N ASN A 353 -21.35 -20.59 9.69
CA ASN A 353 -21.77 -19.83 10.87
C ASN A 353 -20.62 -19.61 11.88
N LYS A 354 -19.40 -19.43 11.38
CA LYS A 354 -18.24 -19.09 12.21
C LYS A 354 -18.17 -17.58 12.41
N ALA A 355 -17.74 -17.17 13.60
CA ALA A 355 -17.39 -15.78 13.83
C ALA A 355 -16.13 -15.44 13.02
N VAL A 356 -15.99 -14.18 12.59
CA VAL A 356 -14.84 -13.73 11.80
C VAL A 356 -14.35 -12.39 12.36
N GLU A 357 -13.05 -12.33 12.66
CA GLU A 357 -12.34 -11.08 12.94
C GLU A 357 -11.93 -10.46 11.62
N ILE A 358 -12.41 -9.25 11.34
CA ILE A 358 -11.85 -8.41 10.28
C ILE A 358 -10.84 -7.50 10.93
N ASN A 359 -9.57 -7.83 10.75
CA ASN A 359 -8.44 -7.27 11.47
C ASN A 359 -7.78 -6.14 10.67
N ASP A 360 -8.53 -5.50 9.78
CA ASP A 360 -8.05 -4.41 8.92
C ASP A 360 -7.73 -3.10 9.68
N PRO A 361 -8.56 -2.63 10.65
CA PRO A 361 -8.38 -1.31 11.26
C PRO A 361 -7.04 -1.11 11.98
N HIS A 362 -6.52 -2.16 12.62
CA HIS A 362 -5.25 -2.05 13.33
C HIS A 362 -4.05 -2.02 12.36
N GLN A 363 -4.18 -2.60 11.16
CA GLN A 363 -3.12 -2.56 10.15
C GLN A 363 -2.91 -1.12 9.64
N TRP A 364 -3.99 -0.33 9.56
CA TRP A 364 -3.89 1.11 9.29
C TRP A 364 -3.18 1.86 10.42
N GLN A 365 -3.54 1.61 11.68
CA GLN A 365 -2.87 2.25 12.83
C GLN A 365 -1.38 1.91 12.92
N LEU A 366 -1.00 0.66 12.63
CA LEU A 366 0.40 0.23 12.62
C LEU A 366 1.25 1.04 11.63
N ARG A 367 0.60 1.66 10.65
CA ARG A 367 1.21 2.48 9.61
C ARG A 367 0.98 3.98 9.85
N ASN A 368 0.60 4.35 11.08
CA ASN A 368 0.32 5.71 11.55
C ASN A 368 -0.82 6.42 10.81
N SER A 369 -1.89 5.70 10.44
CA SER A 369 -3.13 6.32 9.96
C SER A 369 -3.72 7.28 11.00
N THR A 370 -4.60 8.19 10.55
CA THR A 370 -5.37 9.04 11.46
C THR A 370 -6.38 8.21 12.25
N ASP A 371 -6.79 8.72 13.42
CA ASP A 371 -7.88 8.12 14.19
C ASP A 371 -9.19 8.12 13.38
N ASP A 372 -9.42 9.16 12.56
CA ASP A 372 -10.55 9.25 11.63
C ASP A 372 -10.53 8.11 10.58
N MET A 373 -9.36 7.78 10.01
CA MET A 373 -9.20 6.68 9.06
C MET A 373 -9.43 5.31 9.71
N LEU A 374 -8.99 5.12 10.96
CA LEU A 374 -9.32 3.90 11.71
C LEU A 374 -10.83 3.76 11.91
N VAL A 375 -11.51 4.84 12.28
CA VAL A 375 -12.97 4.79 12.48
C VAL A 375 -13.68 4.53 11.15
N THR A 376 -13.18 5.12 10.06
CA THR A 376 -13.63 4.83 8.68
C THR A 376 -13.55 3.34 8.38
N ASP A 377 -12.38 2.74 8.60
CA ASP A 377 -12.15 1.35 8.26
C ASP A 377 -12.94 0.38 9.15
N HIS A 378 -13.19 0.71 10.42
CA HIS A 378 -14.14 -0.04 11.23
C HIS A 378 -15.57 -0.05 10.66
N VAL A 379 -16.01 1.05 10.06
CA VAL A 379 -17.31 1.11 9.37
C VAL A 379 -17.28 0.22 8.13
N VAL A 380 -16.22 0.29 7.32
CA VAL A 380 -16.04 -0.60 6.15
C VAL A 380 -16.04 -2.06 6.57
N ALA A 381 -15.29 -2.43 7.61
CA ALA A 381 -15.23 -3.78 8.14
C ALA A 381 -16.60 -4.28 8.62
N GLY A 382 -17.37 -3.44 9.34
CA GLY A 382 -18.73 -3.78 9.75
C GLY A 382 -19.66 -4.04 8.57
N VAL A 383 -19.59 -3.22 7.53
CA VAL A 383 -20.39 -3.40 6.30
C VAL A 383 -19.93 -4.63 5.51
N VAL A 384 -18.63 -4.82 5.32
CA VAL A 384 -18.09 -6.02 4.66
C VAL A 384 -18.54 -7.28 5.41
N ALA A 385 -18.47 -7.31 6.73
CA ALA A 385 -18.93 -8.45 7.51
C ALA A 385 -20.41 -8.75 7.24
N LEU A 386 -21.27 -7.73 7.26
CA LEU A 386 -22.70 -7.86 6.96
C LEU A 386 -22.93 -8.42 5.55
N GLU A 387 -22.32 -7.81 4.53
CA GLU A 387 -22.52 -8.15 3.12
C GLU A 387 -21.91 -9.51 2.74
N MET A 388 -20.84 -9.93 3.41
CA MET A 388 -20.28 -11.28 3.23
C MET A 388 -21.09 -12.37 3.96
N GLY A 389 -22.15 -11.99 4.67
CA GLY A 389 -23.05 -12.89 5.39
C GLY A 389 -22.53 -13.34 6.75
N ILE A 390 -21.52 -12.67 7.31
CA ILE A 390 -20.97 -12.97 8.62
C ILE A 390 -21.99 -12.53 9.68
N ARG A 391 -22.48 -13.47 10.49
CA ARG A 391 -23.42 -13.17 11.57
C ARG A 391 -22.76 -12.69 12.84
N HIS A 392 -21.56 -13.19 13.15
CA HIS A 392 -20.81 -12.85 14.36
C HIS A 392 -19.50 -12.19 13.95
N TYR A 393 -19.50 -10.86 13.90
CA TYR A 393 -18.33 -10.05 13.57
C TYR A 393 -17.50 -9.79 14.83
N VAL A 394 -16.22 -10.16 14.82
CA VAL A 394 -15.28 -9.81 15.91
C VAL A 394 -14.64 -8.47 15.57
N MET A 395 -15.07 -7.41 16.28
CA MET A 395 -14.52 -6.06 16.17
C MET A 395 -13.30 -5.96 17.07
N GLN A 396 -12.11 -5.99 16.46
CA GLN A 396 -10.84 -5.87 17.19
C GLN A 396 -10.42 -4.41 17.38
N MET A 397 -10.08 -4.04 18.61
CA MET A 397 -9.72 -2.68 19.02
C MET A 397 -8.32 -2.67 19.67
N MET A 398 -7.34 -2.11 18.96
CA MET A 398 -5.94 -2.05 19.41
C MET A 398 -5.59 -0.68 20.01
N TYR A 399 -5.40 -0.65 21.33
CA TYR A 399 -5.09 0.54 22.13
C TYR A 399 -3.62 0.94 22.02
N ASP A 400 -3.32 2.16 22.47
CA ASP A 400 -1.98 2.75 22.58
C ASP A 400 -1.25 2.84 21.23
N LEU A 401 -2.01 2.96 20.13
CA LEU A 401 -1.48 2.97 18.77
C LEU A 401 -2.08 4.12 17.92
N PRO A 402 -1.23 4.91 17.22
CA PRO A 402 0.24 4.84 17.18
C PRO A 402 0.91 5.27 18.50
N PRO A 403 2.22 4.99 18.71
CA PRO A 403 2.90 5.34 19.96
C PRO A 403 2.74 6.82 20.33
N GLY A 404 2.36 7.08 21.58
CA GLY A 404 1.99 8.42 22.05
C GLY A 404 0.49 8.70 22.05
N ALA A 405 -0.34 7.79 21.52
CA ALA A 405 -1.78 7.81 21.73
C ALA A 405 -2.12 7.72 23.23
N SER A 406 -3.22 8.36 23.64
CA SER A 406 -3.72 8.29 25.01
C SER A 406 -4.93 7.37 25.11
N GLY A 407 -5.07 6.68 26.23
CA GLY A 407 -6.20 5.77 26.47
C GLY A 407 -7.58 6.45 26.35
N LEU A 408 -7.70 7.74 26.66
CA LEU A 408 -8.95 8.50 26.48
C LEU A 408 -9.30 8.72 25.00
N ASN A 409 -8.30 9.00 24.14
CA ASN A 409 -8.54 9.15 22.71
C ASN A 409 -8.81 7.80 22.04
N ASP A 410 -8.15 6.73 22.51
CA ASP A 410 -8.46 5.36 22.06
C ASP A 410 -9.91 4.99 22.41
N LEU A 411 -10.36 5.30 23.62
CA LEU A 411 -11.78 5.11 23.97
C LEU A 411 -12.70 5.93 23.10
N ALA A 412 -12.37 7.20 22.83
CA ALA A 412 -13.19 8.07 22.00
C ALA A 412 -13.34 7.51 20.57
N LYS A 413 -12.25 7.02 19.96
CA LYS A 413 -12.29 6.48 18.59
C LYS A 413 -12.96 5.11 18.50
N PHE A 414 -12.71 4.20 19.45
CA PHE A 414 -13.38 2.90 19.44
C PHE A 414 -14.87 3.01 19.76
N GLN A 415 -15.25 3.91 20.67
CA GLN A 415 -16.65 4.20 20.92
C GLN A 415 -17.33 4.87 19.72
N ALA A 416 -16.63 5.78 19.02
CA ALA A 416 -17.14 6.37 17.78
C ALA A 416 -17.39 5.30 16.71
N ALA A 417 -16.42 4.42 16.48
CA ALA A 417 -16.52 3.31 15.55
C ALA A 417 -17.69 2.37 15.91
N TYR A 418 -17.77 1.93 17.16
CA TYR A 418 -18.83 1.05 17.63
C TYR A 418 -20.22 1.68 17.46
N GLU A 419 -20.41 2.94 17.84
CA GLU A 419 -21.70 3.63 17.71
C GLU A 419 -22.15 3.84 16.27
N LEU A 420 -21.21 3.91 15.31
CA LEU A 420 -21.55 4.01 13.90
C LEU A 420 -22.07 2.66 13.35
N ILE A 421 -21.50 1.53 13.79
CA ILE A 421 -21.85 0.20 13.26
C ILE A 421 -22.84 -0.59 14.12
N GLU A 422 -23.02 -0.26 15.41
CA GLU A 422 -24.00 -0.87 16.31
C GLU A 422 -25.41 -0.94 15.70
N PRO A 423 -25.91 0.08 14.96
CA PRO A 423 -27.23 0.00 14.36
C PRO A 423 -27.42 -1.21 13.45
N LEU A 424 -26.36 -1.74 12.83
CA LEU A 424 -26.45 -2.96 12.02
C LEU A 424 -26.99 -4.15 12.84
N THR A 425 -26.66 -4.23 14.14
CA THR A 425 -27.17 -5.27 15.04
C THR A 425 -28.66 -5.16 15.36
N ARG A 426 -29.23 -3.97 15.17
CA ARG A 426 -30.67 -3.70 15.39
C ARG A 426 -31.52 -3.95 14.14
N HIS A 427 -30.91 -3.87 12.95
CA HIS A 427 -31.61 -3.98 11.66
C HIS A 427 -31.35 -5.30 10.92
N PHE A 428 -30.27 -6.02 11.24
CA PHE A 428 -29.89 -7.27 10.57
C PHE A 428 -29.63 -8.41 11.59
N ASP A 429 -29.57 -9.66 11.14
CA ASP A 429 -29.11 -10.82 11.94
C ASP A 429 -27.57 -10.77 12.09
N PHE A 430 -27.11 -9.78 12.85
CA PHE A 430 -25.72 -9.37 12.96
C PHE A 430 -25.35 -9.08 14.41
N TYR A 431 -24.25 -9.63 14.89
CA TYR A 431 -23.77 -9.49 16.27
C TYR A 431 -22.31 -9.08 16.25
N ILE A 432 -21.97 -8.10 17.10
CA ILE A 432 -20.61 -7.60 17.25
C ILE A 432 -20.04 -8.18 18.55
N LEU A 433 -18.98 -8.98 18.43
CA LEU A 433 -18.14 -9.43 19.54
C LEU A 433 -16.97 -8.46 19.69
N LYS A 434 -16.79 -7.91 20.88
CA LYS A 434 -15.74 -6.91 21.14
C LYS A 434 -14.45 -7.60 21.56
N GLU A 435 -13.40 -7.48 20.76
CA GLU A 435 -12.05 -7.90 21.13
C GLU A 435 -11.17 -6.66 21.36
N THR A 436 -10.52 -6.57 22.52
CA THR A 436 -9.56 -5.48 22.82
C THR A 436 -8.15 -6.02 22.98
N ARG A 437 -7.16 -5.18 22.68
CA ARG A 437 -5.74 -5.50 22.92
C ARG A 437 -4.88 -4.25 23.09
N GLY A 438 -3.71 -4.42 23.71
CA GLY A 438 -2.66 -3.39 23.73
C GLY A 438 -1.90 -3.33 22.40
N GLY A 439 -1.39 -2.15 22.07
CA GLY A 439 -0.60 -1.90 20.85
C GLY A 439 0.84 -2.36 20.99
N LEU A 440 1.31 -3.16 20.05
CA LEU A 440 2.61 -3.84 20.10
C LEU A 440 3.78 -2.84 20.26
N SER A 441 3.79 -1.79 19.45
CA SER A 441 4.85 -0.77 19.44
C SER A 441 4.83 0.19 20.63
N SER A 442 3.83 0.08 21.52
CA SER A 442 3.73 0.90 22.73
C SER A 442 4.48 0.30 23.93
N PHE A 443 4.78 -1.01 23.90
CA PHE A 443 5.42 -1.69 25.02
C PHE A 443 6.85 -1.21 25.22
N PRO A 444 7.23 -0.74 26.43
CA PRO A 444 8.60 -0.33 26.70
C PRO A 444 9.52 -1.56 26.85
N PRO A 445 10.80 -1.46 26.48
CA PRO A 445 11.74 -2.59 26.57
C PRO A 445 12.13 -2.96 28.02
N ASN A 446 11.87 -2.09 29.00
CA ASN A 446 12.07 -2.41 30.41
C ASN A 446 10.87 -3.21 30.93
N LEU A 447 11.11 -4.45 31.40
CA LEU A 447 10.05 -5.39 31.79
C LEU A 447 9.14 -4.87 32.91
N ASP A 448 9.68 -4.18 33.92
CA ASP A 448 8.86 -3.64 35.01
C ASP A 448 7.90 -2.55 34.50
N ARG A 449 8.41 -1.67 33.63
CA ARG A 449 7.58 -0.67 32.94
C ARG A 449 6.58 -1.31 31.99
N ALA A 450 6.95 -2.41 31.33
CA ALA A 450 6.09 -3.14 30.41
C ALA A 450 4.93 -3.81 31.13
N LYS A 451 5.18 -4.38 32.31
CA LYS A 451 4.14 -4.93 33.21
C LYS A 451 3.18 -3.83 33.68
N GLY A 452 3.71 -2.67 34.07
CA GLY A 452 2.88 -1.50 34.41
C GLY A 452 2.05 -1.01 33.24
N HIS A 453 2.63 -0.98 32.03
CA HIS A 453 1.93 -0.60 30.80
C HIS A 453 0.83 -1.60 30.43
N LEU A 454 1.11 -2.91 30.50
CA LEU A 454 0.11 -3.98 30.29
C LEU A 454 -1.10 -3.79 31.19
N ALA A 455 -0.88 -3.57 32.48
CA ALA A 455 -1.96 -3.39 33.44
C ALA A 455 -2.81 -2.14 33.12
N PHE A 456 -2.15 -1.01 32.84
CA PHE A 456 -2.84 0.26 32.58
C PHE A 456 -3.57 0.29 31.24
N SER A 457 -2.96 -0.25 30.17
CA SER A 457 -3.61 -0.43 28.87
C SER A 457 -4.86 -1.29 28.99
N THR A 458 -4.76 -2.42 29.73
CA THR A 458 -5.90 -3.31 29.99
C THR A 458 -7.02 -2.60 30.75
N HIS A 459 -6.69 -1.73 31.71
CA HIS A 459 -7.69 -0.94 32.43
C HIS A 459 -8.54 -0.08 31.48
N TRP A 460 -7.93 0.58 30.48
CA TRP A 460 -8.67 1.35 29.48
C TRP A 460 -9.53 0.46 28.59
N GLN A 461 -9.00 -0.68 28.16
CA GLN A 461 -9.72 -1.64 27.33
C GLN A 461 -11.04 -2.11 27.98
N MET A 462 -11.06 -2.27 29.30
CA MET A 462 -12.23 -2.74 30.04
C MET A 462 -13.45 -1.80 29.99
N TYR A 463 -13.26 -0.51 29.69
CA TYR A 463 -14.40 0.41 29.52
C TYR A 463 -15.26 0.12 28.29
N MET A 464 -14.71 -0.57 27.28
CA MET A 464 -15.49 -1.05 26.13
C MET A 464 -16.31 -2.30 26.46
N GLU A 465 -16.21 -2.84 27.68
CA GLU A 465 -16.86 -4.08 28.13
C GLU A 465 -16.61 -5.24 27.13
N PRO A 466 -15.35 -5.66 26.93
CA PRO A 466 -14.99 -6.62 25.90
C PRO A 466 -15.46 -8.05 26.19
N ASP A 467 -15.74 -8.78 25.11
CA ASP A 467 -15.98 -10.22 25.14
C ASP A 467 -14.65 -10.98 25.22
N ILE A 468 -13.65 -10.49 24.50
CA ILE A 468 -12.32 -11.08 24.36
C ILE A 468 -11.27 -10.02 24.70
N VAL A 469 -10.34 -10.33 25.60
CA VAL A 469 -9.14 -9.51 25.82
C VAL A 469 -7.95 -10.30 25.30
N HIS A 470 -7.33 -9.77 24.26
CA HIS A 470 -6.10 -10.30 23.72
C HIS A 470 -4.91 -9.68 24.46
N VAL A 471 -4.30 -10.51 25.31
CA VAL A 471 -3.15 -10.20 26.13
C VAL A 471 -1.89 -10.25 25.27
N VAL A 472 -1.30 -9.08 25.07
CA VAL A 472 0.06 -8.95 24.54
C VAL A 472 1.02 -9.18 25.70
N SER A 473 1.95 -10.12 25.56
CA SER A 473 2.91 -10.42 26.62
C SER A 473 3.79 -9.20 26.91
N PHE A 474 4.05 -8.92 28.19
CA PHE A 474 4.90 -7.78 28.56
C PHE A 474 6.33 -7.87 28.00
N SER A 475 6.75 -9.06 27.53
CA SER A 475 8.05 -9.30 26.90
C SER A 475 8.19 -8.72 25.49
N GLU A 476 7.11 -8.23 24.86
CA GLU A 476 7.00 -7.83 23.44
C GLU A 476 8.23 -7.06 22.91
N ALA A 477 8.67 -6.01 23.59
CA ALA A 477 9.78 -5.17 23.16
C ALA A 477 11.17 -5.64 23.65
N HIS A 478 11.24 -6.79 24.33
CA HIS A 478 12.45 -7.31 24.94
C HIS A 478 12.87 -8.66 24.36
N HIS A 479 11.97 -9.64 24.30
CA HIS A 479 12.26 -10.98 23.79
C HIS A 479 10.97 -11.74 23.40
N GLU A 480 11.14 -12.79 22.59
CA GLU A 480 10.06 -13.69 22.21
C GLU A 480 9.34 -14.25 23.45
N ALA A 481 8.01 -14.15 23.46
CA ALA A 481 7.18 -14.57 24.56
C ALA A 481 7.24 -16.10 24.77
N LYS A 482 7.61 -16.51 25.98
CA LYS A 482 7.56 -17.90 26.42
C LYS A 482 6.27 -18.17 27.19
N ALA A 483 6.03 -19.44 27.50
CA ALA A 483 4.85 -19.83 28.28
C ALA A 483 4.80 -19.13 29.64
N GLU A 484 5.95 -18.94 30.29
CA GLU A 484 6.04 -18.24 31.57
C GLU A 484 5.62 -16.76 31.46
N ASP A 485 6.10 -16.06 30.42
CA ASP A 485 5.76 -14.65 30.20
C ASP A 485 4.27 -14.47 29.92
N VAL A 486 3.68 -15.41 29.17
CA VAL A 486 2.24 -15.40 28.87
C VAL A 486 1.42 -15.67 30.13
N VAL A 487 1.78 -16.68 30.95
CA VAL A 487 1.09 -16.96 32.22
C VAL A 487 1.13 -15.73 33.13
N GLU A 488 2.31 -15.15 33.33
CA GLU A 488 2.47 -13.97 34.18
C GLU A 488 1.69 -12.76 33.63
N SER A 489 1.69 -12.56 32.31
CA SER A 489 0.89 -11.49 31.67
C SER A 489 -0.61 -11.71 31.89
N CYS A 490 -1.09 -12.95 31.79
CA CYS A 490 -2.49 -13.29 32.03
C CYS A 490 -2.89 -13.06 33.50
N ASP A 491 -2.02 -13.40 34.46
CA ASP A 491 -2.30 -13.18 35.89
C ASP A 491 -2.37 -11.69 36.23
N ILE A 492 -1.48 -10.86 35.67
CA ILE A 492 -1.56 -9.39 35.78
C ILE A 492 -2.90 -8.88 35.25
N VAL A 493 -3.32 -9.38 34.09
CA VAL A 493 -4.58 -8.97 33.45
C VAL A 493 -5.81 -9.44 34.23
N LYS A 494 -5.79 -10.65 34.79
CA LYS A 494 -6.85 -11.15 35.69
C LYS A 494 -7.00 -10.27 36.94
N GLN A 495 -5.89 -9.82 37.54
CA GLN A 495 -5.93 -8.86 38.64
C GLN A 495 -6.58 -7.53 38.24
N VAL A 496 -6.28 -7.02 37.04
CA VAL A 496 -6.93 -5.80 36.51
C VAL A 496 -8.44 -6.01 36.34
N PHE A 497 -8.88 -7.18 35.85
CA PHE A 497 -10.31 -7.50 35.74
C PHE A 497 -10.99 -7.48 37.10
N GLU A 498 -10.40 -8.13 38.10
CA GLU A 498 -10.95 -8.15 39.46
C GLU A 498 -11.09 -6.74 40.04
N ASP A 499 -10.06 -5.91 39.92
CA ASP A 499 -10.06 -4.56 40.48
C ASP A 499 -10.99 -3.61 39.72
N PHE A 500 -11.13 -3.77 38.40
CA PHE A 500 -12.03 -2.95 37.58
C PHE A 500 -13.50 -3.07 38.05
N TYR A 501 -13.91 -4.23 38.55
CA TYR A 501 -15.28 -4.48 39.02
C TYR A 501 -15.50 -4.24 40.53
N LYS A 502 -14.48 -3.87 41.31
CA LYS A 502 -14.59 -3.65 42.77
C LYS A 502 -15.27 -2.33 43.18
N GLY A 503 -15.37 -1.33 42.30
CA GLY A 503 -15.88 0.01 42.64
C GLY A 503 -16.70 0.67 41.54
N ASP A 504 -17.21 1.87 41.82
CA ASP A 504 -17.94 2.68 40.84
C ASP A 504 -16.98 3.23 39.77
N ARG A 505 -17.39 3.12 38.50
CA ARG A 505 -16.60 3.56 37.34
C ARG A 505 -16.83 5.07 37.09
N PRO A 506 -15.78 5.89 36.95
CA PRO A 506 -15.95 7.29 36.56
C PRO A 506 -16.51 7.40 35.14
N ASP A 507 -17.27 8.46 34.88
CA ASP A 507 -17.64 8.83 33.51
C ASP A 507 -16.43 9.49 32.83
N ILE A 508 -15.90 8.82 31.80
CA ILE A 508 -14.65 9.17 31.12
C ILE A 508 -14.84 9.43 29.62
N TRP A 509 -16.07 9.42 29.12
CA TRP A 509 -16.34 9.48 27.70
C TRP A 509 -16.12 10.90 27.16
N ALA A 510 -15.11 11.07 26.31
CA ALA A 510 -14.82 12.32 25.63
C ALA A 510 -15.80 12.59 24.46
N ASP A 511 -15.82 13.84 23.99
CA ASP A 511 -16.50 14.22 22.75
C ASP A 511 -15.81 13.54 21.56
N ARG A 512 -16.60 12.81 20.78
CA ARG A 512 -16.18 11.96 19.66
C ARG A 512 -16.86 12.35 18.36
N GLN A 513 -17.59 13.47 18.34
CA GLN A 513 -18.37 13.91 17.18
C GLN A 513 -17.47 14.21 15.98
N ARG A 514 -16.27 14.77 16.21
CA ARG A 514 -15.30 15.06 15.16
C ARG A 514 -14.86 13.80 14.41
N LEU A 515 -14.60 12.71 15.13
CA LEU A 515 -14.17 11.44 14.55
C LEU A 515 -15.27 10.82 13.68
N LYS A 516 -16.53 10.92 14.13
CA LYS A 516 -17.69 10.49 13.33
C LYS A 516 -17.86 11.32 12.06
N TRP A 517 -17.60 12.63 12.10
CA TRP A 517 -17.62 13.48 10.91
C TRP A 517 -16.55 13.06 9.90
N GLY A 518 -15.29 12.97 10.32
CA GLY A 518 -14.19 12.56 9.44
C GLY A 518 -14.43 11.17 8.83
N ALA A 519 -14.87 10.22 9.66
CA ALA A 519 -15.15 8.87 9.19
C ALA A 519 -16.31 8.79 8.21
N MET A 520 -17.47 9.36 8.55
CA MET A 520 -18.64 9.28 7.68
C MET A 520 -18.49 10.13 6.41
N TYR A 521 -17.62 11.15 6.42
CA TYR A 521 -17.28 11.90 5.20
C TYR A 521 -16.44 11.05 4.25
N ASN A 522 -15.47 10.27 4.77
CA ASN A 522 -14.77 9.25 3.98
C ASN A 522 -15.75 8.19 3.43
N ILE A 523 -16.66 7.68 4.26
CA ILE A 523 -17.66 6.69 3.85
C ILE A 523 -18.59 7.22 2.76
N LEU A 524 -19.05 8.47 2.84
CA LEU A 524 -19.82 9.09 1.76
C LEU A 524 -19.03 9.09 0.45
N HIS A 525 -17.75 9.48 0.50
CA HIS A 525 -16.91 9.53 -0.70
C HIS A 525 -16.62 8.14 -1.26
N LEU A 526 -16.45 7.13 -0.40
CA LEU A 526 -16.34 5.73 -0.82
C LEU A 526 -17.63 5.23 -1.47
N ALA A 527 -18.80 5.55 -0.91
CA ALA A 527 -20.09 5.22 -1.50
C ALA A 527 -20.27 5.90 -2.87
N LEU A 528 -19.89 7.18 -3.01
CA LEU A 528 -19.92 7.90 -4.29
C LEU A 528 -18.96 7.27 -5.33
N LEU A 529 -17.75 6.86 -4.93
CA LEU A 529 -16.84 6.08 -5.79
C LEU A 529 -17.53 4.81 -6.30
N GLY A 530 -18.22 4.10 -5.40
CA GLY A 530 -19.00 2.90 -5.68
C GLY A 530 -20.32 3.12 -6.44
N GLY A 531 -20.65 4.37 -6.82
CA GLY A 531 -21.83 4.68 -7.63
C GLY A 531 -23.13 4.86 -6.85
N TYR A 532 -23.03 5.30 -5.59
CA TYR A 532 -24.18 5.60 -4.73
C TYR A 532 -25.05 6.75 -5.27
N GLU A 533 -26.37 6.53 -5.31
CA GLU A 533 -27.40 7.47 -5.77
C GLU A 533 -28.50 7.73 -4.73
N GLY A 534 -28.22 7.43 -3.46
CA GLY A 534 -29.18 7.62 -2.37
C GLY A 534 -29.37 9.07 -1.91
N PRO A 535 -30.15 9.29 -0.85
CA PRO A 535 -30.58 10.62 -0.39
C PRO A 535 -29.47 11.49 0.28
N VAL A 536 -28.32 10.91 0.60
CA VAL A 536 -27.20 11.62 1.25
C VAL A 536 -26.29 12.19 0.15
N THR A 537 -26.10 13.50 0.13
CA THR A 537 -25.29 14.22 -0.86
C THR A 537 -24.23 15.07 -0.18
N LEU A 538 -23.25 15.55 -0.94
CA LEU A 538 -22.23 16.48 -0.43
C LEU A 538 -22.87 17.73 0.20
N ASP A 539 -23.90 18.28 -0.44
CA ASP A 539 -24.59 19.51 0.01
C ASP A 539 -25.35 19.32 1.33
N ASN A 540 -25.85 18.12 1.60
CA ASN A 540 -26.69 17.85 2.76
C ASN A 540 -26.01 17.00 3.84
N PHE A 541 -24.76 16.57 3.65
CA PHE A 541 -24.05 15.65 4.54
C PHE A 541 -24.14 16.04 6.03
N PHE A 542 -23.85 17.31 6.36
CA PHE A 542 -23.86 17.78 7.74
C PHE A 542 -25.27 17.81 8.37
N GLU A 543 -26.33 17.77 7.58
CA GLU A 543 -27.69 17.58 8.10
C GLU A 543 -27.92 16.15 8.59
N TRP A 544 -27.20 15.17 8.05
CA TRP A 544 -27.26 13.77 8.44
C TRP A 544 -26.21 13.40 9.51
N ALA A 545 -25.11 14.14 9.58
CA ALA A 545 -23.97 13.86 10.46
C ALA A 545 -24.19 14.26 11.94
N ILE A 546 -25.27 13.73 12.52
CA ILE A 546 -25.71 13.97 13.91
C ILE A 546 -26.27 12.68 14.52
N SER A 547 -26.39 12.63 15.85
CA SER A 547 -26.94 11.43 16.52
C SER A 547 -28.46 11.29 16.32
N PRO A 548 -29.03 10.08 16.44
CA PRO A 548 -30.47 9.90 16.46
C PRO A 548 -31.18 10.72 17.55
N GLU A 549 -30.56 10.89 18.72
CA GLU A 549 -31.10 11.70 19.83
C GLU A 549 -31.17 13.18 19.46
N GLU A 550 -30.11 13.72 18.84
CA GLU A 550 -30.07 15.11 18.36
C GLU A 550 -31.08 15.32 17.22
N ALA A 551 -31.20 14.36 16.30
CA ALA A 551 -32.12 14.44 15.18
C ALA A 551 -33.59 14.52 15.65
N ARG A 552 -33.95 13.79 16.71
CA ARG A 552 -35.29 13.83 17.33
C ARG A 552 -35.64 15.17 17.98
N GLN A 553 -34.67 16.05 18.20
CA GLN A 553 -34.92 17.40 18.74
C GLN A 553 -35.32 18.41 17.65
N ARG A 554 -35.26 18.03 16.37
CA ARG A 554 -35.64 18.91 15.24
C ARG A 554 -37.16 19.08 15.14
N ASP A 555 -37.58 20.23 14.61
CA ASP A 555 -39.01 20.63 14.54
C ASP A 555 -39.87 19.74 13.64
N HIS A 556 -39.29 19.11 12.60
CA HIS A 556 -40.03 18.35 11.60
C HIS A 556 -39.72 16.85 11.65
N PRO A 557 -40.75 15.97 11.73
CA PRO A 557 -40.55 14.52 11.80
C PRO A 557 -39.72 13.89 10.68
N ARG A 558 -39.80 14.45 9.46
CA ARG A 558 -38.98 13.99 8.32
C ARG A 558 -37.48 14.25 8.50
N GLN A 559 -37.09 15.16 9.38
CA GLN A 559 -35.69 15.47 9.67
C GLN A 559 -35.11 14.56 10.76
N TRP A 560 -35.97 13.80 11.47
CA TRP A 560 -35.54 12.81 12.47
C TRP A 560 -34.83 11.64 11.81
N GLU A 561 -35.19 11.33 10.56
CA GLU A 561 -34.58 10.31 9.71
C GLU A 561 -33.27 10.78 9.05
N ARG A 562 -32.75 11.97 9.40
CA ARG A 562 -31.44 12.46 8.94
C ARG A 562 -30.44 12.41 10.08
N ASN A 563 -29.90 11.24 10.32
CA ASN A 563 -28.92 10.94 11.37
C ASN A 563 -27.91 9.87 10.92
N TYR A 564 -26.86 9.62 11.70
CA TYR A 564 -25.82 8.62 11.38
C TYR A 564 -26.35 7.20 11.13
N GLU A 565 -27.34 6.74 11.89
CA GLU A 565 -27.91 5.40 11.74
C GLU A 565 -28.60 5.26 10.38
N THR A 566 -29.51 6.18 10.05
CA THR A 566 -30.18 6.20 8.74
C THR A 566 -29.23 6.50 7.58
N MET A 567 -28.14 7.24 7.82
CA MET A 567 -27.10 7.51 6.83
C MET A 567 -26.36 6.21 6.47
N LEU A 568 -25.90 5.45 7.46
CA LEU A 568 -25.24 4.15 7.24
C LEU A 568 -26.19 3.15 6.56
N LEU A 569 -27.44 3.04 7.04
CA LEU A 569 -28.45 2.17 6.42
C LEU A 569 -28.69 2.51 4.95
N SER A 570 -28.66 3.80 4.61
CA SER A 570 -28.76 4.25 3.23
C SER A 570 -27.55 3.82 2.40
N PHE A 571 -26.33 3.91 2.95
CA PHE A 571 -25.11 3.50 2.24
C PHE A 571 -25.01 2.00 1.99
N VAL A 572 -25.60 1.15 2.84
CA VAL A 572 -25.62 -0.31 2.64
C VAL A 572 -26.80 -0.80 1.80
N ASP A 573 -27.82 0.02 1.59
CA ASP A 573 -28.99 -0.35 0.79
C ASP A 573 -28.63 -0.48 -0.70
N GLU A 574 -28.62 -1.71 -1.20
CA GLU A 574 -28.33 -2.06 -2.60
C GLU A 574 -29.24 -1.33 -3.60
N ALA A 575 -30.46 -0.92 -3.20
CA ALA A 575 -31.37 -0.17 -4.05
C ALA A 575 -30.86 1.24 -4.39
N ASN A 576 -29.91 1.76 -3.61
CA ASN A 576 -29.26 3.05 -3.87
C ASN A 576 -28.07 2.92 -4.85
N TYR A 577 -27.81 1.74 -5.41
CA TYR A 577 -26.75 1.51 -6.39
C TYR A 577 -27.35 0.97 -7.69
N ALA A 578 -26.96 1.56 -8.83
CA ALA A 578 -27.46 1.11 -10.14
C ALA A 578 -27.06 -0.34 -10.49
N THR A 579 -26.01 -0.87 -9.85
CA THR A 579 -25.57 -2.26 -9.96
C THR A 579 -26.50 -3.26 -9.28
N GLY A 580 -27.35 -2.80 -8.35
CA GLY A 580 -28.12 -3.65 -7.44
C GLY A 580 -27.25 -4.38 -6.42
N GLN A 581 -26.06 -3.85 -6.10
CA GLN A 581 -25.15 -4.37 -5.08
C GLN A 581 -24.50 -3.19 -4.35
N CYS A 582 -24.14 -3.36 -3.07
CA CYS A 582 -23.43 -2.33 -2.30
C CYS A 582 -22.07 -2.00 -2.94
N GLY A 583 -22.00 -0.94 -3.73
CA GLY A 583 -20.82 -0.58 -4.52
C GLY A 583 -19.61 -0.19 -3.66
N MET A 584 -19.87 0.32 -2.45
CA MET A 584 -18.86 0.76 -1.48
C MET A 584 -17.81 -0.31 -1.15
N ILE A 585 -18.21 -1.58 -1.13
CA ILE A 585 -17.35 -2.71 -0.76
C ILE A 585 -16.96 -3.58 -1.96
N SER A 586 -17.22 -3.12 -3.19
CA SER A 586 -16.69 -3.81 -4.36
C SER A 586 -15.17 -3.71 -4.35
N ALA A 587 -14.49 -4.83 -4.63
CA ALA A 587 -13.02 -4.88 -4.70
C ALA A 587 -12.43 -3.79 -5.61
N ASP A 588 -13.18 -3.52 -6.67
CA ASP A 588 -13.05 -2.42 -7.61
C ASP A 588 -12.99 -1.03 -6.97
N THR A 589 -13.97 -0.72 -6.14
CA THR A 589 -14.08 0.58 -5.45
C THR A 589 -13.01 0.73 -4.38
N LEU A 590 -12.69 -0.35 -3.66
CA LEU A 590 -11.63 -0.35 -2.63
C LEU A 590 -10.24 -0.18 -3.26
N ASP A 591 -9.98 -0.83 -4.40
CA ASP A 591 -8.76 -0.62 -5.20
C ASP A 591 -8.61 0.84 -5.64
N LEU A 592 -9.67 1.45 -6.18
CA LEU A 592 -9.60 2.86 -6.58
C LEU A 592 -9.50 3.80 -5.38
N ALA A 593 -10.14 3.49 -4.25
CA ALA A 593 -9.99 4.27 -3.02
C ALA A 593 -8.53 4.37 -2.57
N LEU A 594 -7.75 3.30 -2.74
CA LEU A 594 -6.29 3.33 -2.56
C LEU A 594 -5.63 4.21 -3.63
N GLN A 595 -5.89 3.95 -4.91
CA GLN A 595 -5.21 4.65 -6.03
C GLN A 595 -5.37 6.17 -5.98
N VAL A 596 -6.54 6.68 -5.56
CA VAL A 596 -6.80 8.12 -5.46
C VAL A 596 -6.35 8.73 -4.12
N GLY A 597 -5.89 7.91 -3.17
CA GLY A 597 -5.54 8.35 -1.82
C GLY A 597 -6.74 8.66 -0.92
N LEU A 598 -7.94 8.16 -1.24
CA LEU A 598 -9.05 8.22 -0.29
C LEU A 598 -8.68 7.42 0.96
N PHE A 599 -8.16 6.21 0.78
CA PHE A 599 -7.64 5.35 1.84
C PHE A 599 -6.11 5.35 1.81
N GLN A 600 -5.50 5.77 2.92
CA GLN A 600 -4.07 6.00 2.99
C GLN A 600 -3.56 6.02 4.43
N ALA A 601 -2.27 5.72 4.58
CA ALA A 601 -1.51 5.93 5.80
C ALA A 601 -0.04 6.23 5.43
N PRO A 602 0.70 7.01 6.25
CA PRO A 602 2.05 7.46 5.91
C PRO A 602 3.06 6.35 5.61
N GLN A 603 2.92 5.17 6.23
CA GLN A 603 3.89 4.07 6.10
C GLN A 603 3.41 2.95 5.17
N ILE A 604 2.68 3.32 4.12
CA ILE A 604 2.37 2.41 3.01
C ILE A 604 3.23 2.82 1.83
N THR A 605 4.03 1.88 1.32
CA THR A 605 4.89 2.10 0.16
C THR A 605 4.63 1.00 -0.85
N VAL A 606 4.00 1.35 -1.97
CA VAL A 606 3.69 0.42 -3.07
C VAL A 606 4.57 0.78 -4.26
N LEU A 607 5.25 -0.21 -4.84
CA LEU A 607 6.13 0.00 -5.99
C LEU A 607 5.35 0.37 -7.27
N ASP A 608 4.11 -0.09 -7.38
CA ASP A 608 3.23 0.22 -8.50
C ASP A 608 2.69 1.67 -8.40
N LYS A 609 3.06 2.49 -9.38
CA LYS A 609 2.64 3.90 -9.52
C LYS A 609 1.14 4.14 -9.44
N ARG A 610 0.30 3.15 -9.72
CA ARG A 610 -1.15 3.25 -9.50
C ARG A 610 -1.51 3.74 -8.11
N TYR A 611 -0.72 3.33 -7.12
CA TYR A 611 -0.97 3.56 -5.72
C TYR A 611 -0.05 4.64 -5.17
N GLU A 612 0.51 5.51 -6.04
CA GLU A 612 1.44 6.57 -5.63
C GLU A 612 0.85 7.55 -4.61
N MET A 613 -0.49 7.67 -4.57
CA MET A 613 -1.20 8.51 -3.61
C MET A 613 -1.31 7.87 -2.23
N VAL A 614 -1.15 6.55 -2.15
CA VAL A 614 -1.08 5.84 -0.87
C VAL A 614 0.26 6.19 -0.22
N GLY A 615 0.23 6.72 1.00
CA GLY A 615 1.44 7.20 1.69
C GLY A 615 1.75 8.69 1.49
N LYS A 616 0.96 9.44 0.70
CA LYS A 616 1.16 10.89 0.51
C LYS A 616 0.65 11.75 1.67
N CYS A 617 0.02 11.16 2.69
CA CYS A 617 -0.32 11.87 3.92
C CYS A 617 0.83 11.91 4.93
N ARG A 618 0.84 12.96 5.74
CA ARG A 618 1.58 13.02 7.00
C ARG A 618 0.59 13.15 8.16
N THR A 619 0.90 12.45 9.25
CA THR A 619 0.11 12.48 10.48
C THR A 619 0.98 12.91 11.65
N LYS A 620 0.34 13.37 12.72
CA LYS A 620 1.00 13.77 13.97
C LYS A 620 0.13 13.46 15.17
N ILE A 621 0.78 13.29 16.33
CA ILE A 621 0.10 13.13 17.61
C ILE A 621 -0.15 14.52 18.23
N VAL A 622 -1.42 14.84 18.48
CA VAL A 622 -1.85 16.07 19.16
C VAL A 622 -2.74 15.68 20.33
N ASP A 623 -2.34 16.08 21.54
CA ASP A 623 -3.05 15.75 22.79
C ASP A 623 -3.39 14.25 22.94
N GLY A 624 -2.49 13.39 22.44
CA GLY A 624 -2.62 11.94 22.44
C GLY A 624 -3.58 11.35 21.41
N GLY A 625 -4.02 12.10 20.40
CA GLY A 625 -4.79 11.61 19.24
C GLY A 625 -3.99 11.74 17.95
N CYS A 626 -4.15 10.81 17.02
CA CYS A 626 -3.46 10.81 15.73
C CYS A 626 -4.29 11.56 14.68
N VAL A 627 -3.79 12.70 14.21
CA VAL A 627 -4.52 13.58 13.29
C VAL A 627 -3.74 13.81 12.00
N ILE A 628 -4.46 14.15 10.93
CA ILE A 628 -3.84 14.55 9.67
C ILE A 628 -3.10 15.89 9.83
N ASP A 629 -1.97 16.02 9.13
CA ASP A 629 -1.18 17.26 9.06
C ASP A 629 -1.06 17.77 7.63
N GLU A 630 -0.72 16.87 6.71
CA GLU A 630 -0.44 17.20 5.31
C GLU A 630 -0.98 16.10 4.40
N PHE A 631 -1.38 16.47 3.19
CA PHE A 631 -1.68 15.53 2.12
C PHE A 631 -1.07 16.04 0.81
N ASP A 632 -0.21 15.22 0.21
CA ASP A 632 0.46 15.50 -1.06
C ASP A 632 1.21 16.85 -1.08
N GLY A 633 1.95 17.16 -0.02
CA GLY A 633 2.67 18.42 0.12
C GLY A 633 1.81 19.62 0.55
N VAL A 634 0.48 19.45 0.66
CA VAL A 634 -0.45 20.51 1.04
C VAL A 634 -0.88 20.34 2.49
N GLN A 635 -0.67 21.38 3.30
CA GLN A 635 -1.13 21.41 4.69
C GLN A 635 -2.66 21.39 4.76
N VAL A 636 -3.21 20.49 5.58
CA VAL A 636 -4.65 20.32 5.76
C VAL A 636 -5.06 20.51 7.20
N ARG A 637 -6.27 21.01 7.41
CA ARG A 637 -6.79 21.30 8.76
C ARG A 637 -7.26 20.05 9.49
N ASP A 638 -7.95 19.18 8.76
CA ASP A 638 -8.65 18.02 9.28
C ASP A 638 -8.92 17.03 8.14
N GLU A 639 -9.52 15.89 8.49
CA GLU A 639 -9.83 14.80 7.57
C GLU A 639 -10.80 15.23 6.46
N VAL A 640 -11.72 16.15 6.75
CA VAL A 640 -12.67 16.67 5.75
C VAL A 640 -11.92 17.46 4.68
N GLY A 641 -11.01 18.36 5.08
CA GLY A 641 -10.17 19.10 4.15
C GLY A 641 -9.27 18.19 3.29
N ARG A 642 -8.78 17.07 3.85
CA ARG A 642 -8.02 16.06 3.10
C ARG A 642 -8.87 15.39 2.02
N VAL A 643 -10.06 14.93 2.38
CA VAL A 643 -10.99 14.28 1.42
C VAL A 643 -11.44 15.28 0.34
N ASP A 644 -11.62 16.55 0.69
CA ASP A 644 -11.89 17.60 -0.30
C ASP A 644 -10.76 17.76 -1.33
N LEU A 645 -9.48 17.66 -0.91
CA LEU A 645 -8.35 17.66 -1.85
C LEU A 645 -8.36 16.43 -2.76
N VAL A 646 -8.66 15.24 -2.22
CA VAL A 646 -8.81 14.01 -3.03
C VAL A 646 -9.89 14.21 -4.09
N ARG A 647 -11.04 14.75 -3.69
CA ARG A 647 -12.15 15.03 -4.61
C ARG A 647 -11.80 16.10 -5.64
N GLN A 648 -11.10 17.17 -5.25
CA GLN A 648 -10.70 18.25 -6.17
C GLN A 648 -9.66 17.79 -7.19
N ARG A 649 -8.76 16.86 -6.82
CA ARG A 649 -7.78 16.28 -7.73
C ARG A 649 -8.44 15.42 -8.82
N SER A 650 -9.48 14.67 -8.46
CA SER A 650 -10.12 13.71 -9.36
C SER A 650 -11.64 13.75 -9.29
N PRO A 651 -12.28 14.88 -9.64
CA PRO A 651 -13.70 15.14 -9.35
C PRO A 651 -14.64 14.19 -10.12
N TRP A 652 -14.22 13.69 -11.29
CA TRP A 652 -14.97 12.72 -12.10
C TRP A 652 -15.16 11.35 -11.44
N PHE A 653 -14.44 11.03 -10.36
CA PHE A 653 -14.70 9.82 -9.58
C PHE A 653 -15.79 10.01 -8.51
N PHE A 654 -16.17 11.25 -8.20
CA PHE A 654 -17.15 11.56 -7.16
C PHE A 654 -18.42 12.23 -7.72
N ASP A 655 -18.32 12.84 -8.91
CA ASP A 655 -19.44 13.50 -9.59
C ASP A 655 -19.70 12.87 -10.97
N LYS A 656 -20.87 12.26 -11.13
CA LYS A 656 -21.30 11.61 -12.37
C LYS A 656 -21.65 12.59 -13.49
N THR A 657 -21.83 13.87 -13.17
CA THR A 657 -22.09 14.90 -14.19
C THR A 657 -20.84 15.25 -14.99
N ILE A 658 -19.66 14.94 -14.44
CA ILE A 658 -18.37 15.11 -15.09
C ILE A 658 -18.10 13.88 -15.97
N SER A 659 -18.33 14.04 -17.27
CA SER A 659 -18.19 12.98 -18.29
C SER A 659 -17.07 13.25 -19.30
N GLN A 660 -16.34 14.35 -19.15
CA GLN A 660 -15.29 14.81 -20.04
C GLN A 660 -14.13 15.38 -19.21
N ALA A 661 -12.89 15.20 -19.69
CA ALA A 661 -11.76 16.01 -19.25
C ALA A 661 -11.69 17.28 -20.11
N ASP A 662 -11.56 18.46 -19.49
CA ASP A 662 -11.57 19.77 -20.16
C ASP A 662 -10.22 20.51 -20.08
N GLU A 663 -10.09 21.63 -20.83
CA GLU A 663 -8.88 22.50 -20.88
C GLU A 663 -8.37 22.98 -19.51
N ASP A 664 -9.22 23.02 -18.49
CA ASP A 664 -8.90 23.52 -17.14
C ASP A 664 -8.50 22.39 -16.17
N LEU A 665 -8.83 21.13 -16.47
CA LEU A 665 -8.55 19.93 -15.67
C LEU A 665 -7.26 19.19 -16.11
N TYR A 666 -6.39 19.84 -16.90
CA TYR A 666 -5.16 19.26 -17.41
C TYR A 666 -3.94 19.47 -16.50
N ILE A 667 -3.13 18.41 -16.36
CA ILE A 667 -1.68 18.55 -16.19
C ILE A 667 -1.09 18.67 -17.59
N THR A 668 -1.11 19.86 -18.18
CA THR A 668 -0.41 20.14 -19.44
C THR A 668 0.78 21.05 -19.21
N GLU A 669 1.98 20.49 -19.31
CA GLU A 669 3.26 21.23 -19.25
C GLU A 669 3.94 21.40 -20.62
N THR A 670 3.16 21.31 -21.70
CA THR A 670 3.57 21.87 -23.00
C THR A 670 2.48 22.80 -23.51
N ALA A 671 2.35 23.95 -22.84
CA ALA A 671 1.69 25.10 -23.41
C ALA A 671 2.54 25.64 -24.58
N GLU A 672 2.46 25.00 -25.75
CA GLU A 672 2.41 25.78 -26.99
C GLU A 672 0.95 26.12 -27.29
N ALA A 673 0.25 26.70 -26.30
CA ALA A 673 -1.03 27.32 -26.56
C ALA A 673 -0.81 28.34 -27.68
N MET A 674 -1.52 28.18 -28.80
CA MET A 674 -1.56 29.18 -29.85
C MET A 674 -2.43 30.36 -29.39
N ASP A 675 -1.98 31.04 -28.35
CA ASP A 675 -2.51 32.31 -27.88
C ASP A 675 -2.28 33.40 -28.95
N GLU A 676 -3.17 34.39 -29.01
CA GLU A 676 -2.98 35.64 -29.75
C GLU A 676 -1.59 36.24 -29.53
N ASP A 677 -1.00 36.12 -28.34
CA ASP A 677 0.33 36.64 -28.03
C ASP A 677 1.45 35.96 -28.83
N VAL A 678 1.42 34.62 -28.97
CA VAL A 678 2.41 33.84 -29.73
C VAL A 678 2.31 34.15 -31.23
N VAL A 679 1.08 34.22 -31.76
CA VAL A 679 0.82 34.58 -33.15
C VAL A 679 1.22 36.03 -33.43
N SER A 680 0.94 36.94 -32.50
CA SER A 680 1.33 38.35 -32.58
C SER A 680 2.85 38.53 -32.55
N GLN A 681 3.56 37.75 -31.74
CA GLN A 681 5.02 37.79 -31.69
C GLN A 681 5.65 37.30 -33.01
N ALA A 682 5.15 36.19 -33.58
CA ALA A 682 5.61 35.68 -34.87
C ALA A 682 5.36 36.68 -36.02
N ARG A 683 4.19 37.34 -36.03
CA ARG A 683 3.88 38.42 -36.99
C ARG A 683 4.83 39.60 -36.87
N ARG A 684 5.12 40.04 -35.64
CA ARG A 684 6.06 41.16 -35.40
C ARG A 684 7.47 40.86 -35.91
N GLN A 685 7.93 39.62 -35.83
CA GLN A 685 9.26 39.21 -36.31
C GLN A 685 9.44 39.42 -37.82
N VAL A 686 8.36 39.24 -38.60
CA VAL A 686 8.36 39.46 -40.06
C VAL A 686 7.81 40.83 -40.46
N GLY A 687 7.63 41.74 -39.50
CA GLY A 687 7.22 43.13 -39.75
C GLY A 687 5.71 43.36 -39.88
N ILE A 688 4.87 42.36 -39.60
CA ILE A 688 3.41 42.47 -39.63
C ILE A 688 2.93 42.98 -38.25
N ARG A 689 2.26 44.14 -38.21
CA ARG A 689 1.74 44.74 -36.96
C ARG A 689 0.22 44.86 -36.94
N SER A 690 -0.41 44.76 -38.10
CA SER A 690 -1.86 44.81 -38.30
C SER A 690 -2.27 43.91 -39.48
N ALA A 691 -3.56 43.54 -39.57
CA ALA A 691 -4.07 42.76 -40.70
C ALA A 691 -3.90 43.48 -42.05
N ALA A 692 -3.94 44.81 -42.06
CA ALA A 692 -3.71 45.62 -43.25
C ALA A 692 -2.26 45.49 -43.81
N ASP A 693 -1.29 45.10 -42.98
CA ASP A 693 0.10 44.90 -43.42
C ASP A 693 0.28 43.63 -44.28
N LEU A 694 -0.73 42.74 -44.27
CA LEU A 694 -0.78 41.50 -45.07
C LEU A 694 -1.51 41.67 -46.41
N GLU A 695 -2.18 42.79 -46.66
CA GLU A 695 -2.89 43.03 -47.93
C GLU A 695 -1.90 43.26 -49.09
N ASN A 696 -2.20 42.67 -50.26
CA ASN A 696 -1.44 42.85 -51.51
C ASN A 696 0.05 42.47 -51.42
N LYS A 697 0.36 41.43 -50.65
CA LYS A 697 1.68 40.81 -50.49
C LYS A 697 1.83 39.50 -51.26
N ARG A 698 3.03 39.27 -51.77
CA ARG A 698 3.47 37.96 -52.25
C ARG A 698 4.34 37.28 -51.21
N VAL A 699 3.86 36.15 -50.70
CA VAL A 699 4.53 35.37 -49.66
C VAL A 699 5.11 34.10 -50.26
N LEU A 700 6.42 33.94 -50.13
CA LEU A 700 7.12 32.70 -50.48
C LEU A 700 7.22 31.84 -49.22
N VAL A 701 6.73 30.60 -49.29
CA VAL A 701 6.91 29.59 -48.26
C VAL A 701 7.77 28.46 -48.82
N VAL A 702 8.79 28.03 -48.09
CA VAL A 702 9.71 26.99 -48.57
C VAL A 702 9.90 25.93 -47.51
N ASP A 703 9.54 24.68 -47.83
CA ASP A 703 9.88 23.51 -47.03
C ASP A 703 11.05 22.76 -47.69
N PHE A 704 12.23 22.84 -47.07
CA PHE A 704 13.38 22.04 -47.51
C PHE A 704 13.28 20.64 -46.91
N GLY A 705 12.67 19.71 -47.65
CA GLY A 705 12.48 18.33 -47.21
C GLY A 705 13.71 17.45 -47.34
N SER A 706 13.75 16.30 -46.65
CA SER A 706 14.84 15.30 -46.74
C SER A 706 15.00 14.69 -48.15
N THR A 707 13.90 14.55 -48.89
CA THR A 707 13.92 14.02 -50.27
C THR A 707 13.57 15.10 -51.30
N PHE A 708 12.52 15.88 -51.06
CA PHE A 708 12.03 16.94 -51.96
C PHE A 708 11.80 18.25 -51.20
N SER A 709 12.24 19.34 -51.81
CA SER A 709 11.94 20.70 -51.37
C SER A 709 10.66 21.20 -52.05
N LYS A 710 9.83 21.90 -51.29
CA LYS A 710 8.50 22.38 -51.71
C LYS A 710 8.53 23.90 -51.71
N ILE A 711 8.36 24.50 -52.88
CA ILE A 711 8.36 25.95 -53.06
C ILE A 711 6.92 26.39 -53.28
N GLY A 712 6.35 27.06 -52.27
CA GLY A 712 4.99 27.58 -52.31
C GLY A 712 4.97 29.09 -52.45
N VAL A 713 4.07 29.63 -53.25
CA VAL A 713 3.82 31.07 -53.38
C VAL A 713 2.36 31.36 -53.09
N PHE A 714 2.11 32.24 -52.12
CA PHE A 714 0.81 32.79 -51.81
C PHE A 714 0.72 34.24 -52.30
N ASP A 715 -0.35 34.56 -53.01
CA ASP A 715 -0.71 35.94 -53.35
C ASP A 715 -1.91 36.38 -52.51
N THR A 716 -1.67 37.24 -51.52
CA THR A 716 -2.71 37.67 -50.57
C THR A 716 -3.76 38.60 -51.18
N ALA A 717 -3.55 39.11 -52.41
CA ALA A 717 -4.56 39.89 -53.12
C ALA A 717 -5.59 39.01 -53.82
N THR A 718 -5.18 37.85 -54.31
CA THR A 718 -6.03 36.92 -55.08
C THR A 718 -6.39 35.64 -54.32
N GLU A 719 -5.76 35.41 -53.15
CA GLU A 719 -5.82 34.17 -52.37
C GLU A 719 -5.34 32.93 -53.16
N GLU A 720 -4.58 33.15 -54.25
CA GLU A 720 -4.03 32.06 -55.05
C GLU A 720 -2.78 31.46 -54.38
N PHE A 721 -2.71 30.13 -54.38
CA PHE A 721 -1.55 29.37 -53.94
C PHE A 721 -1.01 28.49 -55.06
N THR A 722 0.30 28.58 -55.32
CA THR A 722 0.99 27.69 -56.26
C THR A 722 2.10 26.95 -55.55
N LEU A 723 2.20 25.64 -55.75
CA LEU A 723 3.20 24.78 -55.12
C LEU A 723 4.00 24.01 -56.18
N GLN A 724 5.31 24.01 -56.03
CA GLN A 724 6.23 23.25 -56.89
C GLN A 724 7.15 22.36 -56.05
N TYR A 725 7.36 21.13 -56.52
CA TYR A 725 8.24 20.16 -55.89
C TYR A 725 9.54 20.05 -56.69
N VAL A 726 10.68 20.10 -56.01
CA VAL A 726 12.01 19.96 -56.63
C VAL A 726 12.90 19.07 -55.76
N PRO A 727 13.84 18.30 -56.36
CA PRO A 727 14.78 17.50 -55.58
C PRO A 727 15.56 18.36 -54.58
N THR A 728 15.71 17.89 -53.34
CA THR A 728 16.55 18.56 -52.35
C THR A 728 18.01 18.26 -52.62
N VAL A 729 18.83 19.30 -52.82
CA VAL A 729 20.28 19.21 -52.95
C VAL A 729 20.89 19.64 -51.62
N VAL A 730 21.12 18.67 -50.73
CA VAL A 730 21.54 18.90 -49.33
C VAL A 730 22.95 19.54 -49.26
N GLU A 731 23.76 19.38 -50.30
CA GLU A 731 25.08 19.99 -50.40
C GLU A 731 25.04 21.51 -50.60
N ASP A 732 24.00 22.04 -51.25
CA ASP A 732 23.76 23.46 -51.46
C ASP A 732 22.28 23.74 -51.76
N LEU A 733 21.53 24.12 -50.72
CA LEU A 733 20.08 24.36 -50.80
C LEU A 733 19.69 25.50 -51.77
N ARG A 734 20.62 26.38 -52.16
CA ARG A 734 20.37 27.42 -53.17
C ARG A 734 20.05 26.80 -54.53
N LEU A 735 20.57 25.62 -54.83
CA LEU A 735 20.26 24.90 -56.07
C LEU A 735 18.79 24.49 -56.10
N SER A 736 18.27 23.90 -55.02
CA SER A 736 16.85 23.54 -54.93
C SER A 736 15.95 24.77 -54.99
N LEU A 737 16.33 25.85 -54.30
CA LEU A 737 15.58 27.11 -54.35
C LEU A 737 15.58 27.73 -55.75
N ALA A 738 16.72 27.73 -56.44
CA ALA A 738 16.82 28.23 -57.82
C ALA A 738 16.07 27.35 -58.82
N ASP A 739 16.04 26.04 -58.61
CA ASP A 739 15.27 25.08 -59.42
C ASP A 739 13.78 25.37 -59.32
N GLY A 740 13.27 25.47 -58.10
CA GLY A 740 11.85 25.71 -57.85
C GLY A 740 11.38 27.13 -58.17
N LEU A 741 12.31 28.08 -58.38
CA LEU A 741 12.02 29.41 -58.93
C LEU A 741 12.31 29.52 -60.44
N GLY A 742 12.72 28.44 -61.10
CA GLY A 742 12.97 28.39 -62.55
C GLY A 742 14.20 29.16 -63.02
N VAL A 743 15.18 29.42 -62.15
CA VAL A 743 16.40 30.20 -62.45
C VAL A 743 17.70 29.41 -62.31
N LYS A 744 17.61 28.11 -62.01
CA LYS A 744 18.78 27.22 -61.87
C LYS A 744 19.70 27.25 -63.08
N GLU A 745 19.17 27.04 -64.29
CA GLU A 745 19.98 27.06 -65.52
C GLU A 745 20.65 28.43 -65.74
N GLU A 746 19.98 29.54 -65.41
CA GLU A 746 20.56 30.89 -65.51
C GLU A 746 21.71 31.08 -64.50
N CYS A 747 21.54 30.59 -63.28
CA CYS A 747 22.59 30.59 -62.24
C CYS A 747 23.80 29.74 -62.65
N GLU A 748 23.57 28.52 -63.15
CA GLU A 748 24.63 27.60 -63.58
C GLU A 748 25.42 28.15 -64.79
N GLN A 749 24.74 28.75 -65.77
CA GLN A 749 25.38 29.33 -66.95
C GLN A 749 26.24 30.57 -66.63
N ARG A 750 25.81 31.38 -65.65
CA ARG A 750 26.53 32.60 -65.24
C ARG A 750 27.63 32.31 -64.22
N GLY A 751 27.51 31.24 -63.46
CA GLY A 751 28.42 30.91 -62.36
C GLY A 751 28.26 31.82 -61.14
N ASP A 752 27.12 32.52 -61.01
CA ASP A 752 26.78 33.35 -59.85
C ASP A 752 25.29 33.23 -59.44
N TRP A 753 24.96 33.74 -58.24
CA TRP A 753 23.61 33.66 -57.66
C TRP A 753 22.77 34.93 -57.87
N GLN A 754 23.18 35.85 -58.77
CA GLN A 754 22.43 37.08 -59.04
C GLN A 754 21.02 36.82 -59.61
N PRO A 755 20.79 35.84 -60.50
CA PRO A 755 19.45 35.51 -60.95
C PRO A 755 18.52 35.10 -59.80
N LEU A 756 19.00 34.26 -58.88
CA LEU A 756 18.28 33.87 -57.68
C LEU A 756 17.96 35.07 -56.78
N ALA A 757 18.93 35.94 -56.53
CA ALA A 757 18.72 37.16 -55.73
C ALA A 757 17.66 38.09 -56.34
N ARG A 758 17.66 38.23 -57.68
CA ARG A 758 16.68 39.04 -58.43
C ARG A 758 15.26 38.49 -58.29
N GLU A 759 15.08 37.17 -58.38
CA GLU A 759 13.76 36.55 -58.21
C GLU A 759 13.31 36.59 -56.75
N MET A 760 14.19 36.32 -55.78
CA MET A 760 13.87 36.44 -54.36
C MET A 760 13.43 37.86 -53.97
N ALA A 761 13.92 38.89 -54.65
CA ALA A 761 13.50 40.28 -54.40
C ALA A 761 12.04 40.58 -54.80
N ARG A 762 11.36 39.70 -55.54
CA ARG A 762 9.95 39.86 -55.95
C ARG A 762 8.94 39.49 -54.86
N PHE A 763 9.39 38.81 -53.79
CA PHE A 763 8.53 38.39 -52.68
C PHE A 763 8.69 39.35 -51.50
N ASP A 764 7.57 39.72 -50.89
CA ASP A 764 7.53 40.61 -49.73
C ASP A 764 7.93 39.88 -48.45
N ILE A 765 7.50 38.62 -48.30
CA ILE A 765 7.72 37.79 -47.11
C ILE A 765 8.21 36.42 -47.54
N LYS A 766 9.25 35.89 -46.92
CA LYS A 766 9.88 34.61 -47.27
C LYS A 766 10.06 33.77 -46.02
N LEU A 767 9.30 32.69 -45.90
CA LEU A 767 9.21 31.85 -44.71
C LEU A 767 9.82 30.47 -44.98
N PRO A 768 10.94 30.12 -44.33
CA PRO A 768 11.57 28.82 -44.50
C PRO A 768 11.20 27.84 -43.37
N CYS A 769 10.93 26.60 -43.73
CA CYS A 769 11.01 25.45 -42.84
C CYS A 769 11.91 24.35 -43.43
N SER A 770 12.41 23.44 -42.59
CA SER A 770 13.29 22.37 -43.06
C SER A 770 13.20 21.08 -42.24
N SER A 771 13.29 19.97 -42.98
CA SER A 771 13.55 18.60 -42.50
C SER A 771 14.73 17.94 -43.23
N ALA A 772 15.48 18.70 -44.06
CA ALA A 772 16.49 18.19 -44.99
C ALA A 772 17.70 17.47 -44.36
N LYS A 773 17.86 17.51 -43.03
CA LYS A 773 18.91 16.78 -42.31
C LYS A 773 18.50 15.38 -41.83
N GLY A 774 17.24 14.98 -42.02
CA GLY A 774 16.69 13.73 -41.47
C GLY A 774 16.49 13.78 -39.94
N GLY A 775 16.03 12.67 -39.36
CA GLY A 775 15.95 12.50 -37.90
C GLY A 775 17.36 12.55 -37.31
N LEU A 776 17.57 13.38 -36.29
CA LEU A 776 18.90 13.63 -35.74
C LEU A 776 19.48 12.35 -35.11
N LYS A 777 20.67 11.96 -35.54
CA LYS A 777 21.30 10.71 -35.08
C LYS A 777 21.77 10.85 -33.65
N MET A 778 21.31 9.97 -32.79
CA MET A 778 21.54 10.08 -31.35
C MET A 778 21.92 8.74 -30.74
N ILE A 779 22.76 8.78 -29.69
CA ILE A 779 22.99 7.65 -28.81
C ILE A 779 22.63 8.03 -27.38
N THR A 780 22.14 7.05 -26.62
CA THR A 780 21.90 7.20 -25.19
C THR A 780 22.91 6.37 -24.40
N VAL A 781 23.49 6.97 -23.36
CA VAL A 781 24.34 6.31 -22.36
C VAL A 781 23.63 6.43 -21.02
N ALA A 782 23.14 5.31 -20.51
CA ALA A 782 22.32 5.22 -19.30
C ALA A 782 22.99 4.38 -18.20
N MET A 783 22.47 4.45 -16.97
CA MET A 783 23.00 3.63 -15.86
C MET A 783 22.46 2.20 -15.89
N VAL A 784 21.14 2.06 -16.02
CA VAL A 784 20.41 0.79 -16.12
C VAL A 784 19.33 0.89 -17.19
N LYS A 785 19.03 -0.24 -17.84
CA LYS A 785 18.12 -0.33 -18.99
C LYS A 785 16.68 0.02 -18.62
N GLU A 786 16.18 -0.60 -17.57
CA GLU A 786 14.76 -0.61 -17.22
C GLU A 786 14.25 0.74 -16.70
N GLU A 787 15.14 1.59 -16.17
CA GLU A 787 14.77 2.87 -15.56
C GLU A 787 15.31 4.07 -16.36
N SER A 788 16.57 4.47 -16.10
CA SER A 788 17.20 5.60 -16.77
C SER A 788 17.34 5.41 -18.29
N GLY A 789 17.53 4.17 -18.75
CA GLY A 789 17.59 3.81 -20.16
C GLY A 789 16.25 4.00 -20.85
N PHE A 790 15.18 3.49 -20.25
CA PHE A 790 13.81 3.70 -20.72
C PHE A 790 13.46 5.19 -20.79
N ALA A 791 13.81 5.98 -19.75
CA ALA A 791 13.56 7.42 -19.73
C ALA A 791 14.31 8.16 -20.86
N ALA A 792 15.60 7.85 -21.05
CA ALA A 792 16.44 8.45 -22.07
C ALA A 792 16.00 8.07 -23.50
N GLU A 793 15.61 6.81 -23.72
CA GLU A 793 15.08 6.33 -25.00
C GLU A 793 13.74 6.99 -25.33
N LEU A 794 12.82 7.04 -24.34
CA LEU A 794 11.53 7.69 -24.49
C LEU A 794 11.67 9.18 -24.80
N ALA A 795 12.55 9.90 -24.11
CA ALA A 795 12.86 11.30 -24.42
C ALA A 795 13.40 11.46 -25.85
N SER A 796 14.40 10.66 -26.22
CA SER A 796 15.03 10.75 -27.54
C SER A 796 14.02 10.51 -28.68
N LEU A 797 13.19 9.46 -28.55
CA LEU A 797 12.18 9.11 -29.55
C LEU A 797 11.04 10.13 -29.60
N THR A 798 10.56 10.62 -28.45
CA THR A 798 9.49 11.64 -28.42
C THR A 798 9.96 13.01 -28.92
N ALA A 799 11.26 13.30 -28.86
CA ALA A 799 11.87 14.47 -29.48
C ALA A 799 12.01 14.36 -31.02
N GLY A 800 11.84 13.16 -31.60
CA GLY A 800 12.02 12.89 -33.03
C GLY A 800 13.46 12.59 -33.44
N ALA A 801 14.31 12.14 -32.50
CA ALA A 801 15.66 11.70 -32.79
C ALA A 801 15.67 10.27 -33.37
N LYS A 802 16.68 9.96 -34.21
CA LYS A 802 17.00 8.62 -34.68
C LYS A 802 17.99 7.98 -33.72
N LEU A 803 17.51 7.07 -32.87
CA LEU A 803 18.36 6.32 -31.95
C LEU A 803 19.23 5.33 -32.76
N LEU A 804 20.54 5.50 -32.71
CA LEU A 804 21.48 4.60 -33.39
C LEU A 804 21.83 3.38 -32.54
N ASN A 805 22.01 3.59 -31.24
CA ASN A 805 22.38 2.56 -30.28
C ASN A 805 22.01 3.04 -28.85
N ASN A 806 22.08 2.12 -27.89
CA ASN A 806 21.91 2.40 -26.48
C ASN A 806 22.99 1.66 -25.66
N TYR A 807 23.63 2.40 -24.76
CA TYR A 807 24.67 1.87 -23.88
C TYR A 807 24.22 1.99 -22.43
N GLU A 808 24.55 0.98 -21.63
CA GLU A 808 24.15 0.88 -20.23
C GLU A 808 25.35 0.56 -19.33
N GLY A 809 25.29 1.03 -18.08
CA GLY A 809 26.33 0.82 -17.08
C GLY A 809 27.64 1.55 -17.39
N LYS A 810 28.74 0.97 -16.92
CA LYS A 810 30.10 1.55 -17.03
C LYS A 810 30.70 1.25 -18.40
N LEU A 811 30.92 2.28 -19.21
CA LEU A 811 31.50 2.17 -20.55
C LEU A 811 32.94 1.64 -20.51
N THR A 812 33.27 0.76 -21.47
CA THR A 812 34.65 0.38 -21.78
C THR A 812 35.30 1.36 -22.76
N GLU A 813 36.64 1.37 -22.85
CA GLU A 813 37.35 2.21 -23.84
C GLU A 813 36.96 1.83 -25.28
N GLU A 814 36.75 0.54 -25.57
CA GLU A 814 36.29 0.08 -26.89
C GLU A 814 34.89 0.59 -27.23
N GLN A 815 33.95 0.56 -26.27
CA GLN A 815 32.60 1.09 -26.47
C GLN A 815 32.61 2.61 -26.69
N ALA A 816 33.36 3.35 -25.86
CA ALA A 816 33.49 4.80 -26.00
C ALA A 816 34.13 5.21 -27.34
N LEU A 817 35.08 4.42 -27.85
CA LEU A 817 35.66 4.63 -29.17
C LEU A 817 34.68 4.27 -30.30
N ALA A 818 33.97 3.14 -30.19
CA ALA A 818 32.97 2.71 -31.17
C ALA A 818 31.83 3.72 -31.34
N ILE A 819 31.40 4.37 -30.26
CA ILE A 819 30.44 5.49 -30.28
C ILE A 819 30.87 6.56 -31.31
N TYR A 820 32.16 6.92 -31.35
CA TYR A 820 32.64 7.96 -32.27
C TYR A 820 33.08 7.41 -33.64
N GLU A 821 33.63 6.21 -33.74
CA GLU A 821 34.16 5.68 -35.00
C GLU A 821 33.10 4.95 -35.85
N GLN A 822 32.21 4.20 -35.20
CA GLN A 822 31.24 3.31 -35.83
C GLN A 822 29.83 3.90 -35.85
N ASP A 823 29.31 4.28 -34.67
CA ASP A 823 27.93 4.79 -34.57
C ASP A 823 27.80 6.17 -35.21
N GLN A 824 28.82 7.03 -35.04
CA GLN A 824 28.89 8.38 -35.61
C GLN A 824 27.63 9.25 -35.34
N PRO A 825 27.27 9.47 -34.06
CA PRO A 825 26.12 10.28 -33.68
C PRO A 825 26.30 11.79 -33.91
N GLU A 826 25.19 12.51 -33.97
CA GLU A 826 25.17 13.96 -33.95
C GLU A 826 24.95 14.52 -32.54
N ILE A 827 24.33 13.77 -31.63
CA ILE A 827 24.19 14.10 -30.20
C ILE A 827 24.37 12.83 -29.36
N ILE A 828 24.98 12.97 -28.18
CA ILE A 828 25.00 11.93 -27.15
C ILE A 828 24.17 12.40 -25.96
N LEU A 829 23.19 11.62 -25.51
CA LEU A 829 22.49 11.84 -24.25
C LEU A 829 23.08 10.93 -23.17
N GLN A 830 23.75 11.54 -22.21
CA GLN A 830 24.17 10.88 -20.99
C GLN A 830 23.11 11.09 -19.92
N ALA A 831 22.43 10.00 -19.55
CA ALA A 831 21.37 9.96 -18.56
C ALA A 831 21.72 8.99 -17.43
N GLY A 832 21.11 9.17 -16.26
CA GLY A 832 21.07 8.15 -15.22
C GLY A 832 21.55 8.59 -13.84
N GLY A 833 21.19 7.74 -12.88
CA GLY A 833 21.25 7.97 -11.44
C GLY A 833 20.16 8.91 -10.94
N VAL A 834 19.87 8.85 -9.64
CA VAL A 834 18.94 9.73 -8.94
C VAL A 834 19.69 10.89 -8.29
N ASP A 835 19.04 12.04 -8.15
CA ASP A 835 19.65 13.21 -7.52
C ASP A 835 19.94 12.94 -6.03
N PHE A 836 21.05 13.46 -5.53
CA PHE A 836 21.38 13.48 -4.10
C PHE A 836 21.46 12.07 -3.44
N GLY A 837 22.09 11.11 -4.11
CA GLY A 837 22.29 9.76 -3.56
C GLY A 837 22.50 8.64 -4.57
N GLY A 838 22.40 8.93 -5.87
CA GLY A 838 22.67 7.96 -6.95
C GLY A 838 24.16 7.67 -7.18
N ASP A 839 24.44 6.68 -8.05
CA ASP A 839 25.81 6.31 -8.41
C ASP A 839 26.49 7.39 -9.28
N THR A 840 27.37 8.15 -8.62
CA THR A 840 28.17 9.21 -9.22
C THR A 840 29.45 8.71 -9.88
N GLU A 841 29.98 7.55 -9.47
CA GLU A 841 31.25 7.03 -9.96
C GLU A 841 31.14 6.63 -11.43
N THR A 842 30.08 5.89 -11.77
CA THR A 842 29.82 5.45 -13.13
C THR A 842 29.56 6.62 -14.08
N GLN A 843 28.80 7.62 -13.64
CA GLN A 843 28.50 8.83 -14.42
C GLN A 843 29.77 9.64 -14.73
N LEU A 844 30.62 9.87 -13.72
CA LEU A 844 31.89 10.58 -13.90
C LEU A 844 32.88 9.77 -14.77
N HIS A 845 32.91 8.45 -14.61
CA HIS A 845 33.73 7.57 -15.46
C HIS A 845 33.32 7.64 -16.93
N ASN A 846 32.02 7.50 -17.22
CA ASN A 846 31.48 7.57 -18.57
C ASN A 846 31.76 8.94 -19.20
N ALA A 847 31.56 10.03 -18.46
CA ALA A 847 31.87 11.38 -18.92
C ALA A 847 33.35 11.56 -19.30
N ARG A 848 34.28 11.04 -18.49
CA ARG A 848 35.72 11.11 -18.79
C ARG A 848 36.08 10.35 -20.07
N LEU A 849 35.51 9.17 -20.29
CA LEU A 849 35.75 8.39 -21.50
C LEU A 849 35.17 9.07 -22.74
N LEU A 850 33.91 9.50 -22.68
CA LEU A 850 33.26 10.21 -23.78
C LEU A 850 33.99 11.51 -24.14
N ALA A 851 34.45 12.28 -23.15
CA ALA A 851 35.24 13.49 -23.38
C ALA A 851 36.60 13.18 -24.00
N ARG A 852 37.33 12.18 -23.47
CA ARG A 852 38.68 11.78 -23.95
C ARG A 852 38.67 11.33 -25.42
N PHE A 853 37.65 10.56 -25.82
CA PHE A 853 37.56 10.02 -27.18
C PHE A 853 36.81 10.93 -28.17
N SER A 854 36.29 12.08 -27.74
CA SER A 854 35.57 13.03 -28.59
C SER A 854 36.33 13.45 -29.87
N LYS A 855 37.66 13.51 -29.82
CA LYS A 855 38.53 13.86 -30.96
C LYS A 855 38.59 12.78 -32.05
N ALA A 856 38.08 11.57 -31.79
CA ALA A 856 37.94 10.52 -32.79
C ALA A 856 36.80 10.79 -33.79
N ALA A 857 35.90 11.74 -33.49
CA ALA A 857 34.79 12.13 -34.35
C ALA A 857 35.24 12.91 -35.60
N THR A 858 35.82 12.22 -36.58
CA THR A 858 36.34 12.83 -37.82
C THR A 858 35.26 13.35 -38.77
N TYR A 859 34.00 12.97 -38.56
CA TYR A 859 32.84 13.35 -39.36
C TYR A 859 32.16 14.66 -38.87
N ALA A 860 32.44 15.12 -37.65
CA ALA A 860 31.81 16.28 -37.04
C ALA A 860 32.83 17.44 -36.88
N ARG A 861 32.82 18.40 -37.82
CA ARG A 861 33.75 19.54 -37.85
C ARG A 861 33.80 20.36 -36.55
N TYR A 862 32.69 20.41 -35.83
CA TYR A 862 32.52 21.19 -34.58
C TYR A 862 32.45 20.29 -33.33
N GLY A 863 32.74 18.99 -33.46
CA GLY A 863 32.55 18.01 -32.39
C GLY A 863 31.09 17.53 -32.26
N VAL A 864 30.90 16.47 -31.47
CA VAL A 864 29.58 15.92 -31.13
C VAL A 864 29.16 16.50 -29.78
N PRO A 865 28.07 17.28 -29.69
CA PRO A 865 27.58 17.78 -28.42
C PRO A 865 26.98 16.69 -27.53
N VAL A 866 27.06 16.91 -26.21
CA VAL A 866 26.53 16.02 -25.18
C VAL A 866 25.40 16.70 -24.41
N ILE A 867 24.27 16.02 -24.26
CA ILE A 867 23.22 16.40 -23.31
C ILE A 867 23.46 15.59 -22.03
N TYR A 868 23.58 16.28 -20.90
CA TYR A 868 23.61 15.64 -19.60
C TYR A 868 22.27 15.83 -18.89
N ALA A 869 21.63 14.72 -18.56
CA ALA A 869 20.35 14.63 -17.89
C ALA A 869 20.38 13.60 -16.75
N GLY A 870 21.46 13.60 -15.95
CA GLY A 870 21.64 12.73 -14.80
C GLY A 870 21.76 13.52 -13.48
N ASN A 871 22.32 12.87 -12.46
CA ASN A 871 22.61 13.40 -11.12
C ASN A 871 22.93 14.91 -11.07
N GLN A 872 22.05 15.70 -10.44
CA GLN A 872 22.29 17.12 -10.25
C GLN A 872 23.45 17.42 -9.29
N ASP A 873 23.78 16.50 -8.39
CA ASP A 873 24.85 16.65 -7.40
C ASP A 873 26.27 16.65 -7.99
N ILE A 874 26.48 16.09 -9.19
CA ILE A 874 27.77 16.07 -9.90
C ILE A 874 27.77 16.89 -11.19
N ARG A 875 26.73 17.69 -11.40
CA ARG A 875 26.52 18.48 -12.62
C ARG A 875 27.71 19.37 -12.98
N ASP A 876 28.27 20.07 -12.00
CA ASP A 876 29.41 20.98 -12.20
C ASP A 876 30.69 20.22 -12.56
N GLU A 877 30.89 19.03 -11.98
CA GLU A 877 32.04 18.17 -12.29
C GLU A 877 31.95 17.60 -13.71
N ILE A 878 30.77 17.14 -14.11
CA ILE A 878 30.48 16.67 -15.47
C ILE A 878 30.75 17.78 -16.48
N GLU A 879 30.24 19.00 -16.21
CA GLU A 879 30.48 20.15 -17.08
C GLU A 879 31.98 20.45 -17.21
N GLY A 880 32.72 20.40 -16.09
CA GLY A 880 34.16 20.58 -16.06
C GLY A 880 34.93 19.56 -16.92
N ILE A 881 34.53 18.28 -16.87
CA ILE A 881 35.15 17.19 -17.65
C ILE A 881 35.02 17.46 -19.15
N TYR A 882 33.81 17.77 -19.63
CA TYR A 882 33.55 17.97 -21.05
C TYR A 882 34.17 19.28 -21.56
N LYS A 883 34.07 20.38 -20.79
CA LYS A 883 34.70 21.67 -21.15
C LYS A 883 36.22 21.58 -21.24
N ALA A 884 36.87 20.79 -20.38
CA ALA A 884 38.33 20.62 -20.40
C ALA A 884 38.85 20.01 -21.71
N GLU A 885 38.06 19.15 -22.36
CA GLU A 885 38.39 18.55 -23.66
C GLU A 885 37.79 19.32 -24.85
N GLY A 886 37.08 20.43 -24.60
CA GLY A 886 36.49 21.28 -25.63
C GLY A 886 35.19 20.72 -26.24
N VAL A 887 34.48 19.85 -25.52
CA VAL A 887 33.18 19.29 -25.95
C VAL A 887 32.04 20.23 -25.56
N ASP A 888 31.13 20.50 -26.51
CA ASP A 888 29.92 21.29 -26.28
C ASP A 888 28.93 20.47 -25.42
N ILE A 889 28.55 20.99 -24.26
CA ILE A 889 27.67 20.29 -23.31
C ILE A 889 26.45 21.13 -22.97
N ARG A 890 25.27 20.49 -22.98
CA ARG A 890 24.01 21.05 -22.49
C ARG A 890 23.59 20.33 -21.22
N LEU A 891 23.44 21.10 -20.15
CA LEU A 891 23.00 20.59 -18.86
C LEU A 891 21.50 20.78 -18.71
N THR A 892 20.80 19.71 -18.38
CA THR A 892 19.36 19.71 -18.11
C THR A 892 19.09 19.27 -16.67
N PRO A 893 17.89 19.54 -16.11
CA PRO A 893 17.38 18.77 -14.99
C PRO A 893 17.50 17.27 -15.25
N ASN A 894 17.61 16.47 -14.20
CA ASN A 894 17.73 15.02 -14.34
C ASN A 894 16.48 14.47 -15.04
N VAL A 895 16.65 13.62 -16.06
CA VAL A 895 15.53 12.95 -16.74
C VAL A 895 14.84 11.95 -15.81
N MET A 896 15.54 11.53 -14.75
CA MET A 896 15.05 10.66 -13.70
C MET A 896 15.59 11.10 -12.33
N PRO A 897 15.07 12.19 -11.73
CA PRO A 897 15.59 12.72 -10.48
C PRO A 897 15.40 11.76 -9.29
N GLU A 898 14.36 10.93 -9.32
CA GLU A 898 14.09 9.86 -8.34
C GLU A 898 13.75 8.57 -9.10
N VAL A 899 13.92 7.42 -8.44
CA VAL A 899 13.57 6.12 -9.04
C VAL A 899 12.10 6.16 -9.47
N ASN A 900 11.83 5.78 -10.72
CA ASN A 900 10.51 5.84 -11.33
C ASN A 900 9.89 7.25 -11.49
N THR A 901 10.57 8.35 -11.19
CA THR A 901 10.09 9.70 -11.52
C THR A 901 10.76 10.14 -12.81
N PHE A 902 10.00 10.42 -13.88
CA PHE A 902 10.57 10.75 -15.19
C PHE A 902 10.21 12.17 -15.62
N HIS A 903 11.22 12.98 -15.91
CA HIS A 903 11.10 14.32 -16.46
C HIS A 903 11.53 14.28 -17.93
N ILE A 904 10.69 13.69 -18.79
CA ILE A 904 11.03 13.43 -20.20
C ILE A 904 11.15 14.74 -21.00
N GLU A 905 10.36 15.72 -20.61
CA GLU A 905 10.24 17.06 -21.20
C GLU A 905 11.54 17.87 -21.14
N VAL A 906 12.29 17.78 -20.03
CA VAL A 906 13.52 18.57 -19.86
C VAL A 906 14.61 18.19 -20.87
N VAL A 907 14.60 16.92 -21.28
CA VAL A 907 15.49 16.40 -22.33
C VAL A 907 14.95 16.73 -23.72
N ASN A 908 13.62 16.68 -23.92
CA ASN A 908 12.99 17.02 -25.19
C ASN A 908 13.29 18.45 -25.63
N GLU A 909 13.24 19.41 -24.71
CA GLU A 909 13.58 20.80 -25.02
C GLU A 909 15.05 20.97 -25.43
N ALA A 910 15.97 20.33 -24.70
CA ALA A 910 17.40 20.39 -24.99
C ALA A 910 17.73 19.74 -26.34
N ILE A 911 17.11 18.61 -26.68
CA ILE A 911 17.25 17.97 -27.98
C ILE A 911 16.75 18.91 -29.08
N ARG A 912 15.58 19.56 -28.90
CA ARG A 912 15.02 20.48 -29.90
C ARG A 912 15.89 21.72 -30.11
N GLU A 913 16.44 22.29 -29.04
CA GLU A 913 17.34 23.46 -29.13
C GLU A 913 18.66 23.12 -29.83
N LEU A 914 19.24 21.95 -29.50
CA LEU A 914 20.43 21.45 -30.18
C LEU A 914 20.14 21.10 -31.64
N PHE A 915 18.99 20.53 -31.95
CA PHE A 915 18.56 20.24 -33.31
C PHE A 915 18.54 21.52 -34.16
N GLN A 916 17.95 22.61 -33.64
CA GLN A 916 17.98 23.92 -34.32
C GLN A 916 19.42 24.40 -34.55
N THR A 917 20.26 24.33 -33.51
CA THR A 917 21.66 24.77 -33.58
C THR A 917 22.46 23.95 -34.60
N ILE A 918 22.23 22.64 -34.66
CA ILE A 918 22.94 21.67 -35.52
C ILE A 918 22.44 21.74 -36.98
N ILE A 919 21.17 22.08 -37.22
CA ILE A 919 20.63 22.37 -38.55
C ILE A 919 21.22 23.67 -39.09
N ILE A 920 21.19 24.76 -38.31
CA ILE A 920 21.69 26.08 -38.72
C ILE A 920 23.19 26.03 -39.07
N ARG A 921 23.98 25.17 -38.39
CA ARG A 921 25.41 24.98 -38.64
C ARG A 921 25.73 23.99 -39.79
N GLY A 922 24.71 23.44 -40.47
CA GLY A 922 24.85 22.48 -41.56
C GLY A 922 25.25 23.11 -42.91
N LYS A 923 25.74 22.29 -43.85
CA LYS A 923 26.25 22.74 -45.17
C LYS A 923 25.15 23.45 -45.98
N GLY A 924 25.24 24.78 -46.13
CA GLY A 924 24.43 25.58 -47.07
C GLY A 924 23.16 26.24 -46.50
N PHE A 925 22.82 26.04 -45.22
CA PHE A 925 21.66 26.65 -44.57
C PHE A 925 21.88 28.14 -44.25
N ASP A 926 23.06 28.46 -43.73
CA ASP A 926 23.53 29.80 -43.43
C ASP A 926 23.41 30.74 -44.64
N VAL A 927 23.75 30.25 -45.84
CA VAL A 927 23.71 31.06 -47.07
C VAL A 927 22.29 31.21 -47.62
N VAL A 928 21.40 30.23 -47.44
CA VAL A 928 20.00 30.35 -47.88
C VAL A 928 19.18 31.21 -46.92
N GLU A 929 19.47 31.15 -45.62
CA GLU A 929 18.80 31.95 -44.59
C GLU A 929 18.93 33.46 -44.85
N GLU A 930 20.04 33.92 -45.46
CA GLU A 930 20.24 35.31 -45.91
C GLU A 930 19.17 35.79 -46.92
N TYR A 931 18.55 34.87 -47.66
CA TYR A 931 17.47 35.21 -48.59
C TYR A 931 16.09 35.25 -47.93
N MET A 932 15.95 34.82 -46.67
CA MET A 932 14.68 34.62 -45.99
C MET A 932 14.30 35.78 -45.06
N SER A 933 13.02 35.94 -44.77
CA SER A 933 12.48 36.98 -43.87
C SER A 933 12.43 36.54 -42.41
N ALA A 934 12.51 35.24 -42.17
CA ALA A 934 12.44 34.61 -40.86
C ALA A 934 13.47 33.48 -40.76
N PRO A 935 13.94 33.13 -39.56
CA PRO A 935 14.80 31.98 -39.36
C PRO A 935 14.06 30.67 -39.66
N PHE A 936 14.81 29.61 -39.92
CA PHE A 936 14.26 28.28 -40.17
C PHE A 936 13.45 27.76 -38.97
N ILE A 937 12.21 27.33 -39.23
CA ILE A 937 11.43 26.51 -38.30
C ILE A 937 11.54 25.02 -38.70
N PRO A 938 11.68 24.07 -37.75
CA PRO A 938 11.60 22.65 -38.08
C PRO A 938 10.26 22.30 -38.74
N THR A 939 10.29 21.57 -39.86
CA THR A 939 9.07 21.20 -40.61
C THR A 939 7.99 20.56 -39.72
N PRO A 940 8.31 19.63 -38.81
CA PRO A 940 7.27 19.02 -37.96
C PRO A 940 6.64 20.00 -36.96
N ARG A 941 7.38 21.04 -36.56
CA ARG A 941 6.83 22.11 -35.69
C ARG A 941 5.91 23.05 -36.48
N ALA A 942 6.27 23.37 -37.72
CA ALA A 942 5.41 24.12 -38.62
C ALA A 942 4.12 23.34 -38.92
N ALA A 943 4.23 22.03 -39.19
CA ALA A 943 3.09 21.15 -39.39
C ALA A 943 2.18 21.09 -38.15
N PHE A 944 2.75 20.89 -36.96
CA PHE A 944 1.96 20.87 -35.70
C PHE A 944 1.15 22.16 -35.49
N ARG A 945 1.79 23.33 -35.72
CA ARG A 945 1.11 24.63 -35.63
C ARG A 945 0.02 24.79 -36.70
N GLY A 946 0.29 24.37 -37.93
CA GLY A 946 -0.68 24.38 -39.02
C GLY A 946 -1.90 23.51 -38.72
N ILE A 947 -1.69 22.31 -38.17
CA ILE A 947 -2.75 21.38 -37.78
C ILE A 947 -3.58 21.95 -36.62
N ASN A 948 -2.93 22.57 -35.63
CA ASN A 948 -3.64 23.23 -34.52
C ASN A 948 -4.50 24.41 -35.00
N LEU A 949 -3.98 25.24 -35.92
CA LEU A 949 -4.75 26.31 -36.57
C LEU A 949 -5.91 25.75 -37.40
N LEU A 950 -5.68 24.68 -38.14
CA LEU A 950 -6.72 24.05 -38.96
C LEU A 950 -7.85 23.46 -38.09
N ALA A 951 -7.50 22.91 -36.93
CA ALA A 951 -8.47 22.37 -35.97
C ALA A 951 -9.25 23.48 -35.25
N LYS A 952 -8.56 24.49 -34.70
CA LYS A 952 -9.15 25.54 -33.84
C LYS A 952 -9.77 26.71 -34.63
N GLY A 953 -9.32 26.96 -35.85
CA GLY A 953 -9.68 28.14 -36.63
C GLY A 953 -8.84 29.37 -36.25
N TYR A 954 -9.10 30.50 -36.91
CA TYR A 954 -8.39 31.75 -36.65
C TYR A 954 -9.25 32.98 -36.98
N GLY A 955 -9.32 33.94 -36.04
CA GLY A 955 -10.14 35.15 -36.21
C GLY A 955 -11.63 34.80 -36.27
N ASP A 956 -12.32 35.24 -37.33
CA ASP A 956 -13.73 34.93 -37.57
C ASP A 956 -13.95 33.62 -38.36
N GLU A 957 -12.87 32.94 -38.79
CA GLU A 957 -12.94 31.67 -39.50
C GLU A 957 -12.92 30.49 -38.53
N ALA A 958 -14.01 29.70 -38.53
CA ALA A 958 -14.11 28.50 -37.74
C ALA A 958 -13.17 27.39 -38.25
N GLY A 959 -12.52 26.68 -37.33
CA GLY A 959 -11.69 25.53 -37.66
C GLY A 959 -12.51 24.29 -38.06
N LEU A 960 -11.81 23.24 -38.49
CA LEU A 960 -12.41 21.96 -38.88
C LEU A 960 -12.87 21.10 -37.68
N GLY A 961 -12.57 21.51 -36.44
CA GLY A 961 -12.85 20.73 -35.24
C GLY A 961 -11.83 19.60 -35.04
N ASN A 962 -12.28 18.48 -34.48
CA ASN A 962 -11.41 17.35 -34.16
C ASN A 962 -10.66 16.84 -35.38
N ILE A 963 -9.33 16.76 -35.30
CA ILE A 963 -8.48 16.30 -36.39
C ILE A 963 -7.48 15.25 -35.89
N MET A 964 -7.24 14.25 -36.73
CA MET A 964 -6.10 13.35 -36.65
C MET A 964 -5.32 13.53 -37.95
N ALA A 965 -4.03 13.84 -37.86
CA ALA A 965 -3.18 13.95 -39.05
C ALA A 965 -2.01 12.98 -39.01
N LEU A 966 -1.68 12.41 -40.16
CA LEU A 966 -0.56 11.49 -40.36
C LEU A 966 0.34 12.07 -41.45
N ASP A 967 1.59 12.40 -41.12
CA ASP A 967 2.57 12.89 -42.09
C ASP A 967 3.63 11.83 -42.36
N ILE A 968 3.57 11.22 -43.54
CA ILE A 968 4.48 10.15 -43.96
C ILE A 968 5.68 10.78 -44.66
N GLY A 969 6.79 10.85 -43.93
CA GLY A 969 8.08 11.26 -44.45
C GLY A 969 8.89 10.12 -45.05
N GLY A 970 10.03 10.49 -45.66
CA GLY A 970 10.99 9.51 -46.17
C GLY A 970 11.70 8.72 -45.06
N ALA A 971 11.89 9.32 -43.87
CA ALA A 971 12.60 8.71 -42.74
C ALA A 971 11.70 8.46 -41.52
N THR A 972 10.72 9.33 -41.27
CA THR A 972 9.84 9.27 -40.09
C THR A 972 8.39 9.41 -40.50
N THR A 973 7.48 8.94 -39.65
CA THR A 973 6.05 9.21 -39.79
C THR A 973 5.55 9.96 -38.56
N ASP A 974 5.02 11.17 -38.73
CA ASP A 974 4.47 11.96 -37.63
C ASP A 974 2.96 11.67 -37.45
N PHE A 975 2.54 11.49 -36.20
CA PHE A 975 1.15 11.41 -35.76
C PHE A 975 0.79 12.70 -35.03
N TYR A 976 -0.31 13.32 -35.43
CA TYR A 976 -0.87 14.50 -34.78
C TYR A 976 -2.34 14.25 -34.45
N SER A 977 -2.80 14.79 -33.33
CA SER A 977 -4.21 14.90 -33.03
C SER A 977 -4.53 16.20 -32.32
N ASN A 978 -5.68 16.79 -32.64
CA ASN A 978 -6.22 17.93 -31.92
C ASN A 978 -7.72 17.70 -31.72
N VAL A 979 -8.16 17.55 -30.49
CA VAL A 979 -9.57 17.33 -30.12
C VAL A 979 -10.08 18.44 -29.21
N SER A 980 -11.37 18.75 -29.25
CA SER A 980 -11.99 19.78 -28.41
C SER A 980 -12.17 19.34 -26.95
N ASP A 981 -12.28 18.04 -26.73
CA ASP A 981 -12.55 17.39 -25.46
C ASP A 981 -12.04 15.96 -25.52
N ASN A 982 -11.73 15.40 -24.35
CA ASN A 982 -11.37 13.99 -24.23
C ASN A 982 -12.42 13.29 -23.36
N PRO A 983 -13.40 12.57 -23.95
CA PRO A 983 -14.47 11.97 -23.18
C PRO A 983 -13.96 10.88 -22.25
N LEU A 984 -14.55 10.81 -21.05
CA LEU A 984 -14.50 9.59 -20.26
C LEU A 984 -15.35 8.54 -21.00
N TYR A 985 -14.87 7.30 -21.10
CA TYR A 985 -15.59 6.22 -21.76
C TYR A 985 -17.00 6.09 -21.18
N THR A 986 -18.00 6.03 -22.08
CA THR A 986 -19.40 5.78 -21.75
C THR A 986 -19.80 4.43 -22.35
N TYR A 987 -20.29 3.51 -21.51
CA TYR A 987 -20.76 2.20 -21.97
C TYR A 987 -22.16 2.33 -22.61
N GLU A 988 -22.26 2.10 -23.93
CA GLU A 988 -23.53 2.20 -24.66
C GLU A 988 -24.48 0.99 -24.46
N GLY A 989 -23.96 -0.16 -23.99
CA GLY A 989 -24.76 -1.37 -23.80
C GLY A 989 -25.64 -1.33 -22.54
N ASP A 990 -26.49 -2.33 -22.32
CA ASP A 990 -27.48 -2.33 -21.23
C ASP A 990 -27.01 -2.90 -19.88
N ASP A 991 -25.79 -3.44 -19.80
CA ASP A 991 -25.20 -3.99 -18.57
C ASP A 991 -25.04 -2.91 -17.48
N PRO A 992 -25.80 -2.98 -16.37
CA PRO A 992 -25.77 -1.98 -15.31
C PRO A 992 -24.40 -1.88 -14.63
N ARG A 993 -23.66 -2.99 -14.52
CA ARG A 993 -22.32 -3.01 -13.92
C ARG A 993 -21.34 -2.23 -14.77
N ARG A 994 -21.42 -2.40 -16.09
CA ARG A 994 -20.55 -1.67 -17.04
C ARG A 994 -20.91 -0.19 -17.15
N LYS A 995 -22.18 0.19 -16.95
CA LYS A 995 -22.62 1.59 -16.94
C LYS A 995 -22.07 2.40 -15.77
N VAL A 996 -21.79 1.76 -14.63
CA VAL A 996 -21.19 2.45 -13.46
C VAL A 996 -19.66 2.43 -13.46
N LYS A 997 -19.02 1.57 -14.27
CA LYS A 997 -17.56 1.55 -14.39
C LYS A 997 -17.06 2.91 -14.84
N ARG A 998 -16.23 3.55 -14.02
CA ARG A 998 -15.63 4.83 -14.36
C ARG A 998 -14.41 4.61 -15.28
N THR A 999 -13.97 5.66 -15.96
CA THR A 999 -12.76 5.60 -16.79
C THR A 999 -11.56 6.03 -15.96
N ILE A 1000 -10.55 5.16 -15.83
CA ILE A 1000 -9.27 5.55 -15.23
C ILE A 1000 -8.39 6.11 -16.34
N LEU A 1001 -8.06 7.41 -16.24
CA LEU A 1001 -7.03 8.05 -17.05
C LEU A 1001 -5.67 7.69 -16.42
N LYS A 1002 -5.15 6.51 -16.75
CA LYS A 1002 -3.88 6.01 -16.17
C LYS A 1002 -2.65 6.67 -16.79
N THR A 1003 -2.85 7.52 -17.80
CA THR A 1003 -1.81 8.41 -18.32
C THR A 1003 -2.17 9.80 -17.81
N PRO A 1004 -1.24 10.58 -17.24
CA PRO A 1004 -1.47 12.01 -17.06
C PRO A 1004 -2.02 12.55 -18.38
N ASN A 1005 -3.19 13.16 -18.29
CA ASN A 1005 -4.09 13.50 -19.38
C ASN A 1005 -3.35 13.77 -20.69
N THR A 1006 -3.55 12.92 -21.71
CA THR A 1006 -2.97 13.18 -23.02
C THR A 1006 -3.52 14.53 -23.51
N PRO A 1007 -2.67 15.50 -23.88
CA PRO A 1007 -3.11 16.85 -24.22
C PRO A 1007 -4.10 16.80 -25.37
N LEU A 1008 -5.08 17.71 -25.35
CA LEU A 1008 -6.04 17.89 -26.45
C LEU A 1008 -5.35 18.04 -27.80
N ALA A 1009 -4.24 18.80 -27.83
CA ALA A 1009 -3.32 18.88 -28.96
C ALA A 1009 -2.08 18.01 -28.70
N TYR A 1010 -1.94 16.92 -29.45
CA TYR A 1010 -0.94 15.88 -29.24
C TYR A 1010 -0.14 15.63 -30.52
N ARG A 1011 1.17 15.43 -30.36
CA ARG A 1011 2.08 15.03 -31.44
C ARG A 1011 3.00 13.91 -30.97
N ARG A 1012 3.15 12.89 -31.80
CA ARG A 1012 4.12 11.79 -31.66
C ARG A 1012 4.86 11.58 -32.97
N VAL A 1013 6.12 11.19 -32.89
CA VAL A 1013 6.91 10.81 -34.06
C VAL A 1013 7.16 9.32 -34.01
N GLU A 1014 6.78 8.61 -35.07
CA GLU A 1014 7.23 7.25 -35.32
C GLU A 1014 8.55 7.32 -36.08
N GLY A 1015 9.65 7.40 -35.32
CA GLY A 1015 11.01 7.52 -35.86
C GLY A 1015 11.53 6.25 -36.55
N LYS A 1016 10.80 5.13 -36.43
CA LYS A 1016 11.21 3.84 -36.95
C LYS A 1016 10.68 3.55 -38.35
N TYR A 1017 9.54 4.10 -38.74
CA TYR A 1017 8.89 3.76 -40.01
C TYR A 1017 8.79 4.98 -40.93
N GLY A 1018 9.58 4.98 -42.00
CA GLY A 1018 9.54 5.94 -43.10
C GLY A 1018 9.50 5.23 -44.46
N LEU A 1019 9.02 5.91 -45.49
CA LEU A 1019 8.74 5.28 -46.80
C LEU A 1019 9.98 5.09 -47.69
N ALA A 1020 11.12 5.69 -47.34
CA ALA A 1020 12.35 5.67 -48.16
C ALA A 1020 13.58 5.25 -47.35
N TYR A 1021 14.15 6.15 -46.55
CA TYR A 1021 15.38 5.91 -45.79
C TYR A 1021 15.26 4.75 -44.80
N ASP A 1022 14.08 4.55 -44.22
CA ASP A 1022 13.82 3.54 -43.19
C ASP A 1022 12.83 2.46 -43.66
N ALA A 1023 12.69 2.28 -44.99
CA ALA A 1023 11.79 1.31 -45.59
C ALA A 1023 12.09 -0.13 -45.13
N GLU A 1024 13.35 -0.48 -44.90
CA GLU A 1024 13.73 -1.80 -44.36
C GLU A 1024 13.11 -2.11 -42.98
N ASN A 1025 12.80 -1.11 -42.16
CA ASN A 1025 12.23 -1.37 -40.83
C ASN A 1025 10.81 -1.95 -40.91
N VAL A 1026 10.13 -1.79 -42.05
CA VAL A 1026 8.83 -2.43 -42.34
C VAL A 1026 8.93 -3.97 -42.22
N LYS A 1027 10.13 -4.54 -42.39
CA LYS A 1027 10.40 -5.99 -42.24
C LYS A 1027 10.13 -6.52 -40.83
N GLU A 1028 10.13 -5.64 -39.83
CA GLU A 1028 9.86 -6.00 -38.45
C GLU A 1028 8.36 -6.14 -38.14
N LEU A 1029 7.49 -5.59 -39.00
CA LEU A 1029 6.05 -5.70 -38.79
C LEU A 1029 5.60 -7.16 -38.88
N GLU A 1030 4.71 -7.56 -37.98
CA GLU A 1030 4.20 -8.94 -37.92
C GLU A 1030 3.64 -9.41 -39.27
N ARG A 1031 2.91 -8.53 -39.98
CA ARG A 1031 2.35 -8.78 -41.33
C ARG A 1031 3.43 -9.06 -42.38
N PHE A 1032 4.62 -8.49 -42.25
CA PHE A 1032 5.76 -8.83 -43.12
C PHE A 1032 6.33 -10.20 -42.73
N GLN A 1033 6.62 -10.40 -41.44
CA GLN A 1033 7.24 -11.63 -40.93
C GLN A 1033 6.40 -12.89 -41.20
N ASN A 1034 5.07 -12.79 -41.10
CA ASN A 1034 4.15 -13.88 -41.38
C ASN A 1034 3.72 -13.97 -42.87
N GLY A 1035 4.24 -13.09 -43.73
CA GLY A 1035 4.00 -13.07 -45.17
C GLY A 1035 2.59 -12.64 -45.60
N ALA A 1036 1.75 -12.10 -44.71
CA ALA A 1036 0.43 -11.56 -45.07
C ALA A 1036 0.55 -10.31 -45.94
N MET A 1037 1.48 -9.40 -45.62
CA MET A 1037 1.70 -8.14 -46.33
C MET A 1037 1.98 -8.36 -47.83
N LYS A 1038 2.91 -9.26 -48.14
CA LYS A 1038 3.25 -9.62 -49.52
C LYS A 1038 2.03 -10.13 -50.29
N ARG A 1039 1.28 -11.08 -49.72
CA ARG A 1039 0.11 -11.69 -50.37
C ARG A 1039 -0.99 -10.67 -50.66
N ASP A 1040 -1.26 -9.79 -49.70
CA ASP A 1040 -2.28 -8.75 -49.83
C ASP A 1040 -1.86 -7.70 -50.88
N MET A 1041 -0.58 -7.31 -50.87
CA MET A 1041 -0.01 -6.38 -51.87
C MET A 1041 -0.05 -6.97 -53.29
N GLU A 1042 0.32 -8.24 -53.48
CA GLU A 1042 0.23 -8.92 -54.78
C GLU A 1042 -1.21 -8.97 -55.30
N THR A 1043 -2.15 -9.24 -54.39
CA THR A 1043 -3.59 -9.28 -54.70
C THR A 1043 -4.10 -7.88 -55.07
N PHE A 1044 -3.71 -6.86 -54.31
CA PHE A 1044 -4.02 -5.46 -54.57
C PHE A 1044 -3.49 -5.01 -55.94
N LEU A 1045 -2.22 -5.30 -56.24
CA LEU A 1045 -1.59 -4.90 -57.50
C LEU A 1045 -2.24 -5.58 -58.71
N LEU A 1046 -2.60 -6.86 -58.60
CA LEU A 1046 -3.31 -7.58 -59.67
C LEU A 1046 -4.77 -7.15 -59.84
N ALA A 1047 -5.41 -6.64 -58.78
CA ALA A 1047 -6.77 -6.13 -58.85
C ALA A 1047 -6.83 -4.77 -59.55
N GLU A 1048 -5.96 -3.84 -59.16
CA GLU A 1048 -5.89 -2.50 -59.76
C GLU A 1048 -5.25 -2.51 -61.15
N TYR A 1049 -4.24 -3.37 -61.36
CA TYR A 1049 -3.53 -3.51 -62.64
C TYR A 1049 -3.54 -4.96 -63.15
N PRO A 1050 -4.69 -5.49 -63.62
CA PRO A 1050 -4.80 -6.88 -64.11
C PRO A 1050 -3.88 -7.22 -65.29
N ALA A 1051 -3.52 -6.18 -66.04
CA ALA A 1051 -2.64 -6.24 -67.21
C ALA A 1051 -1.15 -6.09 -66.86
N PHE A 1052 -0.78 -5.95 -65.58
CA PHE A 1052 0.61 -5.80 -65.17
C PHE A 1052 1.43 -7.04 -65.58
N HIS A 1053 2.53 -6.78 -66.28
CA HIS A 1053 3.55 -7.76 -66.63
C HIS A 1053 4.92 -7.19 -66.22
N PRO A 1054 5.73 -7.93 -65.45
CA PRO A 1054 7.05 -7.46 -65.03
C PRO A 1054 7.88 -7.06 -66.26
N GLY A 1055 8.28 -5.78 -66.32
CA GLY A 1055 9.10 -5.22 -67.40
C GLY A 1055 10.59 -5.54 -67.26
N SER A 1056 11.41 -5.00 -68.16
CA SER A 1056 12.88 -5.03 -68.06
C SER A 1056 13.44 -3.84 -67.28
N ASP A 1057 12.57 -3.03 -66.68
CA ASP A 1057 12.91 -1.92 -65.81
C ASP A 1057 13.27 -2.41 -64.39
N GLU A 1058 13.77 -1.49 -63.58
CA GLU A 1058 14.28 -1.81 -62.25
C GLU A 1058 13.18 -2.35 -61.33
N PHE A 1059 11.98 -1.77 -61.39
CA PHE A 1059 10.80 -2.23 -60.65
C PHE A 1059 10.34 -3.63 -61.11
N GLY A 1060 10.30 -3.90 -62.43
CA GLY A 1060 9.98 -5.21 -62.98
C GLY A 1060 10.92 -6.33 -62.50
N SER A 1061 12.15 -6.00 -62.09
CA SER A 1061 13.12 -6.98 -61.59
C SER A 1061 12.77 -7.63 -60.24
N PHE A 1062 11.86 -7.01 -59.47
CA PHE A 1062 11.36 -7.53 -58.20
C PHE A 1062 10.12 -8.41 -58.36
N ALA A 1063 9.52 -8.46 -59.55
CA ALA A 1063 8.26 -9.16 -59.79
C ALA A 1063 8.43 -10.31 -60.80
N ARG A 1064 7.78 -11.44 -60.56
CA ARG A 1064 7.69 -12.56 -61.52
C ARG A 1064 6.26 -13.01 -61.65
N ARG A 1065 5.82 -13.32 -62.88
CA ARG A 1065 4.49 -13.89 -63.10
C ARG A 1065 4.62 -15.39 -63.37
N MET A 1066 3.97 -16.21 -62.55
CA MET A 1066 3.96 -17.67 -62.69
C MET A 1066 2.52 -18.18 -62.63
N ASN A 1067 2.06 -18.84 -63.71
CA ASN A 1067 0.72 -19.46 -63.79
C ASN A 1067 -0.44 -18.53 -63.39
N GLY A 1068 -0.38 -17.25 -63.79
CA GLY A 1068 -1.41 -16.26 -63.48
C GLY A 1068 -1.31 -15.60 -62.10
N ARG A 1069 -0.36 -16.03 -61.25
CA ARG A 1069 -0.03 -15.39 -59.96
C ARG A 1069 1.18 -14.48 -60.11
N LEU A 1070 1.17 -13.38 -59.38
CA LEU A 1070 2.30 -12.48 -59.19
C LEU A 1070 3.10 -12.98 -57.98
N ASP A 1071 4.41 -13.09 -58.13
CA ASP A 1071 5.37 -13.36 -57.06
C ASP A 1071 6.31 -12.16 -56.96
N PHE A 1072 6.14 -11.34 -55.92
CA PHE A 1072 6.89 -10.12 -55.70
C PHE A 1072 7.92 -10.31 -54.57
N ASP A 1073 9.17 -9.94 -54.83
CA ASP A 1073 10.28 -9.98 -53.88
C ASP A 1073 10.29 -8.70 -53.03
N LEU A 1074 9.34 -8.65 -52.08
CA LEU A 1074 9.13 -7.47 -51.23
C LEU A 1074 10.34 -7.17 -50.33
N ASP A 1075 11.02 -8.21 -49.83
CA ASP A 1075 12.20 -8.04 -48.97
C ASP A 1075 13.32 -7.29 -49.71
N ARG A 1076 13.62 -7.74 -50.93
CA ARG A 1076 14.64 -7.12 -51.78
C ARG A 1076 14.22 -5.71 -52.23
N TYR A 1077 12.93 -5.47 -52.47
CA TYR A 1077 12.43 -4.16 -52.84
C TYR A 1077 12.58 -3.13 -51.70
N LEU A 1078 12.26 -3.50 -50.45
CA LEU A 1078 12.45 -2.63 -49.29
C LEU A 1078 13.94 -2.27 -49.09
N SER A 1079 14.85 -3.25 -49.24
CA SER A 1079 16.30 -2.99 -49.21
C SER A 1079 16.76 -2.04 -50.30
N TRP A 1080 16.18 -2.18 -51.50
CA TRP A 1080 16.49 -1.30 -52.61
C TRP A 1080 15.99 0.14 -52.37
N LEU A 1081 14.79 0.31 -51.80
CA LEU A 1081 14.24 1.63 -51.44
C LEU A 1081 15.13 2.36 -50.42
N THR A 1082 15.57 1.66 -49.37
CA THR A 1082 16.51 2.21 -48.38
C THR A 1082 17.84 2.61 -49.00
N ALA A 1083 18.34 1.84 -49.98
CA ALA A 1083 19.56 2.18 -50.71
C ALA A 1083 19.38 3.31 -51.75
N ASN A 1084 18.15 3.57 -52.21
CA ASN A 1084 17.83 4.55 -53.26
C ASN A 1084 16.71 5.52 -52.83
N PRO A 1085 16.89 6.30 -51.75
CA PRO A 1085 15.81 7.06 -51.11
C PRO A 1085 15.28 8.24 -51.95
N HIS A 1086 15.99 8.64 -53.02
CA HIS A 1086 15.58 9.71 -53.94
C HIS A 1086 14.90 9.20 -55.22
N ALA A 1087 14.78 7.88 -55.40
CA ALA A 1087 14.14 7.32 -56.58
C ALA A 1087 12.64 7.58 -56.54
N LEU A 1088 12.10 8.24 -57.56
CA LEU A 1088 10.65 8.39 -57.76
C LEU A 1088 10.07 7.13 -58.41
N PRO A 1089 8.79 6.79 -58.15
CA PRO A 1089 8.14 5.69 -58.84
C PRO A 1089 8.15 5.97 -60.35
N ALA A 1090 8.66 5.01 -61.13
CA ALA A 1090 8.77 5.14 -62.59
C ALA A 1090 7.49 4.72 -63.33
N SER A 1091 6.56 4.04 -62.64
CA SER A 1091 5.28 3.58 -63.19
C SER A 1091 4.13 3.72 -62.18
N GLU A 1092 2.89 3.66 -62.67
CA GLU A 1092 1.69 3.67 -61.83
C GLU A 1092 1.65 2.44 -60.91
N GLU A 1093 2.15 1.29 -61.36
CA GLU A 1093 2.23 0.06 -60.57
C GLU A 1093 3.25 0.17 -59.42
N GLU A 1094 4.40 0.80 -59.66
CA GLU A 1094 5.36 1.08 -58.59
C GLU A 1094 4.78 2.05 -57.56
N ASN A 1095 4.09 3.10 -58.03
CA ASN A 1095 3.42 4.04 -57.14
C ASN A 1095 2.35 3.34 -56.27
N ALA A 1096 1.61 2.39 -56.84
CA ALA A 1096 0.62 1.60 -56.12
C ALA A 1096 1.26 0.72 -55.03
N VAL A 1097 2.40 0.07 -55.30
CA VAL A 1097 3.14 -0.69 -54.29
C VAL A 1097 3.63 0.22 -53.16
N ARG A 1098 4.22 1.38 -53.48
CA ARG A 1098 4.66 2.34 -52.47
C ARG A 1098 3.49 2.89 -51.64
N SER A 1099 2.34 3.14 -52.27
CA SER A 1099 1.10 3.55 -51.57
C SER A 1099 0.60 2.46 -50.62
N PHE A 1100 0.71 1.18 -51.00
CA PHE A 1100 0.38 0.07 -50.11
C PHE A 1100 1.31 0.01 -48.89
N LEU A 1101 2.61 0.23 -49.08
CA LEU A 1101 3.57 0.30 -47.97
C LEU A 1101 3.28 1.49 -47.04
N ALA A 1102 2.94 2.65 -47.62
CA ALA A 1102 2.53 3.83 -46.85
C ALA A 1102 1.31 3.53 -45.97
N LYS A 1103 0.34 2.75 -46.49
CA LYS A 1103 -0.81 2.27 -45.72
C LYS A 1103 -0.44 1.39 -44.54
N GLU A 1104 0.50 0.46 -44.71
CA GLU A 1104 0.98 -0.42 -43.62
C GLU A 1104 1.70 0.40 -42.54
N ILE A 1105 2.53 1.37 -42.94
CA ILE A 1105 3.18 2.31 -42.02
C ILE A 1105 2.15 3.14 -41.26
N MET A 1106 1.17 3.73 -41.95
CA MET A 1106 0.09 4.49 -41.31
C MET A 1106 -0.70 3.64 -40.30
N ALA A 1107 -1.01 2.38 -40.64
CA ALA A 1107 -1.72 1.49 -39.75
C ALA A 1107 -0.91 1.19 -38.47
N ALA A 1108 0.39 0.93 -38.61
CA ALA A 1108 1.29 0.71 -37.48
C ALA A 1108 1.42 1.96 -36.60
N THR A 1109 1.63 3.13 -37.21
CA THR A 1109 1.71 4.42 -36.49
C THR A 1109 0.40 4.75 -35.80
N THR A 1110 -0.75 4.56 -36.46
CA THR A 1110 -2.06 4.80 -35.87
C THR A 1110 -2.32 3.86 -34.71
N GLY A 1111 -2.07 2.55 -34.86
CA GLY A 1111 -2.30 1.57 -33.79
C GLY A 1111 -1.46 1.81 -32.52
N ARG A 1112 -0.32 2.50 -32.64
CA ARG A 1112 0.55 2.85 -31.51
C ARG A 1112 0.17 4.17 -30.81
N ASN A 1113 -0.53 5.07 -31.51
CA ASN A 1113 -0.74 6.45 -31.04
C ASN A 1113 -2.22 6.85 -30.92
N LEU A 1114 -3.13 6.19 -31.63
CA LEU A 1114 -4.58 6.38 -31.51
C LEU A 1114 -5.03 5.81 -30.17
N GLY A 1115 -5.90 6.55 -29.48
CA GLY A 1115 -6.37 6.10 -28.19
C GLY A 1115 -7.26 4.87 -28.27
N TYR A 1116 -7.04 3.93 -27.37
CA TYR A 1116 -7.88 2.75 -27.20
C TYR A 1116 -8.32 2.65 -25.76
N VAL A 1117 -9.49 2.06 -25.57
CA VAL A 1117 -10.03 1.78 -24.25
C VAL A 1117 -9.91 0.30 -24.00
N LYS A 1118 -9.16 -0.06 -22.95
CA LYS A 1118 -9.09 -1.42 -22.44
C LYS A 1118 -10.08 -1.55 -21.29
N GLU A 1119 -11.08 -2.39 -21.46
CA GLU A 1119 -11.93 -2.83 -20.35
C GLU A 1119 -11.07 -3.69 -19.40
N THR A 1120 -11.02 -3.31 -18.14
CA THR A 1120 -10.68 -4.21 -17.04
C THR A 1120 -11.97 -4.72 -16.41
N ASP A 1121 -11.87 -5.64 -15.45
CA ASP A 1121 -13.03 -6.12 -14.70
C ASP A 1121 -13.83 -4.99 -14.04
N THR A 1122 -13.21 -3.82 -13.88
CA THR A 1122 -13.70 -2.67 -13.13
C THR A 1122 -13.81 -1.35 -13.89
N TYR A 1123 -12.87 -1.10 -14.80
CA TYR A 1123 -12.63 0.25 -15.32
C TYR A 1123 -12.46 0.18 -16.82
N PHE A 1124 -12.65 1.34 -17.43
CA PHE A 1124 -12.19 1.57 -18.77
C PHE A 1124 -10.86 2.31 -18.66
N LEU A 1125 -9.76 1.63 -19.00
CA LEU A 1125 -8.45 2.24 -19.08
C LEU A 1125 -8.31 2.89 -20.44
N GLN A 1126 -8.24 4.22 -20.46
CA GLN A 1126 -7.99 4.93 -21.69
C GLN A 1126 -6.50 5.21 -21.85
N TYR A 1127 -5.97 4.80 -23.01
CA TYR A 1127 -4.64 5.13 -23.47
C TYR A 1127 -4.77 6.09 -24.65
N GLY A 1128 -3.97 7.16 -24.72
CA GLY A 1128 -3.94 8.10 -25.85
C GLY A 1128 -5.18 8.99 -26.01
N VAL A 1129 -5.20 9.75 -27.12
CA VAL A 1129 -6.32 10.64 -27.49
C VAL A 1129 -7.46 9.80 -28.07
N ASN A 1130 -8.65 9.95 -27.49
CA ASN A 1130 -9.83 9.19 -27.86
C ASN A 1130 -10.74 10.01 -28.79
N PHE A 1131 -11.30 9.34 -29.80
CA PHE A 1131 -12.15 9.94 -30.84
C PHE A 1131 -13.57 9.33 -30.86
N PHE A 1132 -13.93 8.46 -29.91
CA PHE A 1132 -15.10 7.57 -29.99
C PHE A 1132 -16.46 8.27 -30.05
N ASN A 1133 -16.58 9.53 -29.61
CA ASN A 1133 -17.87 10.21 -29.46
C ASN A 1133 -18.09 11.39 -30.42
N GLN A 1134 -17.13 11.71 -31.29
CA GLN A 1134 -17.22 12.90 -32.14
C GLN A 1134 -16.70 12.67 -33.56
N PRO A 1135 -17.25 13.38 -34.57
CA PRO A 1135 -16.70 13.37 -35.92
C PRO A 1135 -15.24 13.82 -35.90
N CYS A 1136 -14.33 12.98 -36.39
CA CYS A 1136 -12.92 13.31 -36.53
C CYS A 1136 -12.55 13.42 -38.01
N THR A 1137 -11.91 14.53 -38.37
CA THR A 1137 -11.31 14.70 -39.69
C THR A 1137 -9.96 13.98 -39.72
N THR A 1138 -9.81 13.00 -40.61
CA THR A 1138 -8.51 12.38 -40.85
C THR A 1138 -7.79 13.10 -42.00
N LEU A 1139 -6.63 13.69 -41.70
CA LEU A 1139 -5.76 14.36 -42.67
C LEU A 1139 -4.54 13.49 -42.97
N LEU A 1140 -4.47 12.95 -44.18
CA LEU A 1140 -3.27 12.25 -44.65
C LEU A 1140 -2.36 13.25 -45.36
N ILE A 1141 -1.17 13.44 -44.80
CA ILE A 1141 -0.12 14.30 -45.34
C ILE A 1141 0.93 13.37 -45.93
N GLY A 1142 1.12 13.48 -47.24
CA GLY A 1142 2.11 12.73 -47.97
C GLY A 1142 2.51 13.51 -49.20
N ASN A 1143 3.72 13.25 -49.71
CA ASN A 1143 4.13 13.75 -51.01
C ASN A 1143 3.33 13.01 -52.09
N ALA A 1144 2.12 13.49 -52.38
CA ALA A 1144 1.36 13.05 -53.53
C ALA A 1144 2.07 13.55 -54.79
N THR A 1145 2.68 12.61 -55.51
CA THR A 1145 2.85 12.71 -56.96
C THR A 1145 2.07 11.61 -57.62
#